data_AF-A0A952JC90-F1
#
_entry.id   AF-A0A952JC90-F1
#
_cell.length_a   1.000
_cell.length_b   1.000
_cell.length_c   1.000
_cell.angle_alpha   90.00
_cell.angle_beta   90.00
_cell.angle_gamma   90.00
#
_symmetry.space_group_name_H-M   'P 1'
#
loop_
_entity.id
_entity.type
_entity.pdbx_description
1 polymer ?
#
loop_
_entity_poly.entity_id
_entity_poly.type
_entity_poly.pdbx_seq_one_letter_code
_entity_poly.pdbx_strand_id
1 'polypeptide(L)'
;MKKSTSAKTKPETFFAADWPQDGPINLNIHDLPHASSSTEWWYMHSHIKAKGNRNLSLFASFFRHAISFDKKTKQPNYAHSIIWGISDIDNKQYHTVSLVDKRAPKLGLERLKKGEVVKDSFIRRAAIEMLSKGVMPYPDELLKNDPTISFKNLHLDFDGNTFKKMPNGSYQLHLNHKELQLSVDINFLPQKPPTRHGDNGVVRGVSAEDMFYYFIPRCEVTGSLKLKKEKLKIESATGWYDHEFGCHPTTQDEQPKDDMKKDISWNWIAMQLDNGCELTAYDLVNLKTGEDCGSFVILIDAKGERHYSNKFKLKQTDELWTSTRTFNEYPTHWVLEAPELGLKVKAEAAFPNQEFATVISKPAFWEGRMNISGTLKGKKVSGPGYIERHGFVNSNSMKEFLKAVSKATLKSVQQIIPLALSQEKFEELVSKKGNKRFTDGLDKEIYIEKFIKPIREITDRGGKSWRSYATIACCDAVGGNSQDAIDWLALPELLHVGSLMVDDVQDKSLVRRGGPAAHVVHGDAIAINSGNAAYFLGQYCIYRVDKSFEDKTQIYNWYFEAMRASHSGQAMDIYGLDYMMPKAIKDTETAKLLQKRVIATHRLKSAAPASYLARIGVLLGKGSQAQIDAMGNYFEALGISFQIIDDTLNLKGFKDNLKTKAEDITAGKITYPIAKAMAVISAKERKRLWEIVSAKTSDTKLLSEAIGILDKYQIIESCENEAKAILEKAWKQLNPLLRDSMVKLNLRAFSWFVLERTY
;
A
#
# COMPACT_ATOMS: atom_id res chain seq x y z
N MET A 1 -12.70 60.56 19.30
CA MET A 1 -11.45 59.77 19.43
C MET A 1 -11.53 58.58 18.49
N LYS A 2 -10.66 58.56 17.48
CA LYS A 2 -10.56 57.51 16.45
C LYS A 2 -10.03 56.21 17.08
N LYS A 3 -10.72 55.09 16.89
CA LYS A 3 -10.14 53.76 17.13
C LYS A 3 -9.19 53.45 15.98
N SER A 4 -7.90 53.45 16.30
CA SER A 4 -6.80 53.05 15.43
C SER A 4 -6.98 51.58 15.04
N THR A 5 -7.19 51.34 13.74
CA THR A 5 -6.98 50.05 13.09
C THR A 5 -5.48 49.75 13.12
N SER A 6 -5.02 48.90 14.03
CA SER A 6 -3.67 48.34 13.92
C SER A 6 -3.64 47.42 12.71
N ALA A 7 -3.07 47.90 11.62
CA ALA A 7 -2.63 47.05 10.52
C ALA A 7 -1.77 45.94 11.11
N LYS A 8 -2.15 44.67 10.88
CA LYS A 8 -1.24 43.54 11.08
C LYS A 8 -0.04 43.79 10.16
N THR A 9 1.09 44.20 10.73
CA THR A 9 2.36 44.26 10.03
C THR A 9 2.64 42.89 9.42
N LYS A 10 2.88 42.84 8.09
CA LYS A 10 3.44 41.66 7.44
C LYS A 10 4.72 41.28 8.23
N PRO A 11 4.95 40.00 8.58
CA PRO A 11 6.22 39.59 9.14
C PRO A 11 7.33 40.02 8.17
N GLU A 12 8.43 40.58 8.69
CA GLU A 12 9.62 40.85 7.87
C GLU A 12 10.02 39.54 7.19
N THR A 13 9.97 39.52 5.86
CA THR A 13 10.33 38.35 5.07
C THR A 13 11.81 38.06 5.25
N PHE A 14 12.11 36.93 5.88
CA PHE A 14 13.46 36.43 6.10
C PHE A 14 14.04 35.93 4.77
N PHE A 15 14.64 36.83 3.98
CA PHE A 15 15.43 36.42 2.81
C PHE A 15 16.89 36.25 3.24
N ALA A 16 17.41 35.02 3.23
CA ALA A 16 18.83 34.79 3.42
C ALA A 16 19.64 35.54 2.34
N ALA A 17 20.90 35.88 2.64
CA ALA A 17 21.69 36.79 1.79
C ALA A 17 21.98 36.26 0.37
N ASP A 18 21.97 34.94 0.17
CA ASP A 18 22.13 34.27 -1.12
C ASP A 18 20.80 34.01 -1.84
N TRP A 19 19.66 34.41 -1.28
CA TRP A 19 18.34 34.25 -1.91
C TRP A 19 18.00 35.42 -2.84
N PRO A 20 17.14 35.20 -3.86
CA PRO A 20 16.75 36.26 -4.79
C PRO A 20 15.91 37.35 -4.12
N GLN A 21 16.47 38.56 -4.05
CA GLN A 21 15.74 39.78 -3.67
C GLN A 21 14.67 40.16 -4.70
N ASP A 22 13.80 41.12 -4.40
CA ASP A 22 12.77 41.60 -5.34
C ASP A 22 13.33 41.89 -6.74
N GLY A 23 12.63 41.42 -7.77
CA GLY A 23 13.02 41.62 -9.18
C GLY A 23 13.19 40.31 -9.97
N PRO A 24 13.78 40.39 -11.18
CA PRO A 24 13.90 39.24 -12.08
C PRO A 24 14.85 38.17 -11.52
N ILE A 25 14.60 36.91 -11.86
CA ILE A 25 15.49 35.81 -11.51
C ILE A 25 16.69 35.80 -12.47
N ASN A 26 17.89 36.01 -11.94
CA ASN A 26 19.14 35.85 -12.67
C ASN A 26 19.64 34.40 -12.54
N LEU A 27 19.42 33.59 -13.59
CA LEU A 27 19.81 32.18 -13.62
C LEU A 27 21.33 31.94 -13.56
N ASN A 28 22.19 32.96 -13.68
CA ASN A 28 23.63 32.77 -13.49
C ASN A 28 24.06 32.84 -12.02
N ILE A 29 23.16 33.30 -11.16
CA ILE A 29 23.38 33.46 -9.71
C ILE A 29 22.42 32.55 -8.95
N HIS A 30 21.11 32.72 -9.16
CA HIS A 30 20.04 32.09 -8.38
C HIS A 30 19.77 30.62 -8.73
N ASP A 31 20.50 30.09 -9.71
CA ASP A 31 20.40 28.70 -10.16
C ASP A 31 21.49 27.83 -9.52
N LEU A 32 22.45 28.46 -8.82
CA LEU A 32 23.49 27.77 -8.08
C LEU A 32 22.92 27.22 -6.76
N PRO A 33 23.52 26.16 -6.21
CA PRO A 33 23.15 25.66 -4.88
C PRO A 33 23.35 26.70 -3.78
N HIS A 34 22.37 26.84 -2.89
CA HIS A 34 22.33 27.89 -1.87
C HIS A 34 22.95 27.43 -0.56
N ALA A 35 24.03 28.06 -0.09
CA ALA A 35 24.73 27.59 1.11
C ALA A 35 23.91 27.77 2.39
N SER A 36 22.98 28.74 2.41
CA SER A 36 22.10 29.03 3.54
C SER A 36 20.96 28.03 3.74
N SER A 37 20.63 27.26 2.70
CA SER A 37 19.41 26.45 2.67
C SER A 37 19.59 25.11 3.39
N SER A 38 18.71 24.80 4.36
CA SER A 38 18.68 23.47 4.98
C SER A 38 18.04 22.42 4.08
N THR A 39 17.14 22.84 3.20
CA THR A 39 16.47 21.97 2.23
C THR A 39 16.50 22.64 0.86
N GLU A 40 16.86 21.89 -0.17
CA GLU A 40 16.89 22.38 -1.56
C GLU A 40 16.63 21.24 -2.53
N TRP A 41 15.89 21.51 -3.59
CA TRP A 41 15.71 20.56 -4.68
C TRP A 41 15.58 21.21 -6.06
N TRP A 42 16.03 20.43 -7.04
CA TRP A 42 15.94 20.72 -8.47
C TRP A 42 15.00 19.71 -9.11
N TYR A 43 13.88 20.18 -9.63
CA TYR A 43 12.83 19.34 -10.19
C TYR A 43 12.67 19.63 -11.68
N MET A 44 12.72 18.58 -12.49
CA MET A 44 12.57 18.66 -13.94
C MET A 44 11.43 17.77 -14.37
N HIS A 45 10.59 18.26 -15.28
CA HIS A 45 9.50 17.48 -15.84
C HIS A 45 9.39 17.68 -17.35
N SER A 46 9.02 16.62 -18.08
CA SER A 46 8.77 16.68 -19.52
C SER A 46 7.60 15.81 -19.98
N HIS A 47 6.93 16.28 -21.03
CA HIS A 47 5.95 15.55 -21.82
C HIS A 47 6.56 15.22 -23.16
N ILE A 48 6.71 13.93 -23.45
CA ILE A 48 7.52 13.43 -24.54
C ILE A 48 6.64 12.70 -25.54
N LYS A 49 6.78 13.05 -26.82
CA LYS A 49 6.35 12.23 -27.94
C LYS A 49 7.58 11.63 -28.60
N ALA A 50 7.74 10.32 -28.43
CA ALA A 50 8.83 9.55 -29.00
C ALA A 50 8.47 8.95 -30.36
N LYS A 51 9.49 8.58 -31.13
CA LYS A 51 9.34 7.92 -32.42
C LYS A 51 8.43 6.71 -32.36
N GLY A 52 7.54 6.58 -33.34
CA GLY A 52 6.48 5.57 -33.35
C GLY A 52 5.22 6.01 -32.61
N ASN A 53 5.04 7.32 -32.41
CA ASN A 53 3.87 7.93 -31.75
C ASN A 53 3.66 7.48 -30.31
N ARG A 54 4.75 7.20 -29.57
CA ARG A 54 4.67 6.80 -28.16
C ARG A 54 4.71 8.00 -27.23
N ASN A 55 3.72 8.12 -26.36
CA ASN A 55 3.54 9.21 -25.41
C ASN A 55 4.11 8.81 -24.06
N LEU A 56 5.04 9.63 -23.57
CA LEU A 56 5.71 9.44 -22.30
C LEU A 56 5.68 10.73 -21.48
N SER A 57 5.91 10.62 -20.18
CA SER A 57 6.30 11.76 -19.37
C SER A 57 7.36 11.34 -18.38
N LEU A 58 8.26 12.26 -18.08
CA LEU A 58 9.38 12.06 -17.18
C LEU A 58 9.34 13.15 -16.13
N PHE A 59 9.56 12.79 -14.88
CA PHE A 59 9.98 13.71 -13.85
C PHE A 59 11.28 13.24 -13.20
N ALA A 60 12.06 14.17 -12.66
CA ALA A 60 13.25 13.89 -11.87
C ALA A 60 13.46 14.99 -10.83
N SER A 61 13.79 14.61 -9.61
CA SER A 61 14.09 15.54 -8.52
C SER A 61 15.38 15.17 -7.80
N PHE A 62 16.30 16.12 -7.73
CA PHE A 62 17.54 16.03 -6.96
C PHE A 62 17.34 16.77 -5.64
N PHE A 63 17.53 16.08 -4.52
CA PHE A 63 17.33 16.65 -3.18
C PHE A 63 18.64 16.77 -2.42
N ARG A 64 18.74 17.87 -1.67
CA ARG A 64 19.78 18.12 -0.69
C ARG A 64 19.12 18.57 0.62
N HIS A 65 19.42 17.87 1.70
CA HIS A 65 18.83 18.15 3.02
C HIS A 65 19.86 18.08 4.14
N ALA A 66 19.94 19.11 4.97
CA ALA A 66 20.88 19.20 6.09
C ALA A 66 20.44 18.24 7.21
N ILE A 67 21.26 17.24 7.51
CA ILE A 67 20.97 16.24 8.55
C ILE A 67 21.65 16.54 9.90
N SER A 68 22.68 17.38 9.88
CA SER A 68 23.36 17.87 11.08
C SER A 68 24.20 19.10 10.73
N PHE A 69 24.70 19.81 11.73
CA PHE A 69 25.64 20.91 11.54
C PHE A 69 26.95 20.59 12.26
N ASP A 70 28.08 20.91 11.61
CA ASP A 70 29.39 20.79 12.24
C ASP A 70 29.47 21.71 13.46
N LYS A 71 29.95 21.18 14.59
CA LYS A 71 29.94 21.91 15.86
C LYS A 71 30.87 23.13 15.86
N LYS A 72 31.97 23.08 15.10
CA LYS A 72 33.01 24.12 15.04
C LYS A 72 32.75 25.12 13.93
N THR A 73 32.54 24.64 12.71
CA THR A 73 32.40 25.49 11.52
C THR A 73 30.96 25.98 11.31
N LYS A 74 29.99 25.38 12.00
CA LYS A 74 28.54 25.58 11.81
C LYS A 74 28.06 25.25 10.38
N GLN A 75 28.91 24.62 9.58
CA GLN A 75 28.55 24.22 8.22
C GLN A 75 27.59 23.03 8.25
N PRO A 76 26.55 23.01 7.40
CA PRO A 76 25.64 21.89 7.28
C PRO A 76 26.34 20.66 6.70
N ASN A 77 26.01 19.50 7.26
CA ASN A 77 26.30 18.19 6.69
C ASN A 77 25.04 17.70 5.99
N TYR A 78 25.09 17.60 4.67
CA TYR A 78 23.94 17.26 3.84
C TYR A 78 23.83 15.76 3.60
N ALA A 79 22.60 15.26 3.61
CA ALA A 79 22.20 14.04 2.93
C ALA A 79 21.62 14.40 1.55
N HIS A 80 21.76 13.47 0.61
CA HIS A 80 21.30 13.65 -0.75
C HIS A 80 20.45 12.47 -1.20
N SER A 81 19.51 12.75 -2.09
CA SER A 81 18.70 11.73 -2.73
C SER A 81 18.29 12.18 -4.13
N ILE A 82 18.03 11.23 -5.01
CA ILE A 82 17.43 11.50 -6.31
C ILE A 82 16.25 10.55 -6.51
N ILE A 83 15.12 11.10 -6.94
CA ILE A 83 13.99 10.32 -7.41
C ILE A 83 13.68 10.70 -8.84
N TRP A 84 13.21 9.75 -9.63
CA TRP A 84 12.70 10.04 -10.96
C TRP A 84 11.78 8.94 -11.42
N GLY A 85 10.89 9.27 -12.35
CA GLY A 85 9.97 8.31 -12.91
C GLY A 85 9.55 8.61 -14.32
N ILE A 86 9.25 7.54 -15.06
CA ILE A 86 8.77 7.59 -16.44
C ILE A 86 7.37 7.00 -16.47
N SER A 87 6.41 7.84 -16.80
CA SER A 87 5.04 7.45 -17.13
C SER A 87 4.98 7.11 -18.62
N ASP A 88 4.70 5.84 -18.92
CA ASP A 88 4.47 5.35 -20.28
C ASP A 88 2.96 5.25 -20.52
N ILE A 89 2.42 6.28 -21.17
CA ILE A 89 0.97 6.50 -21.24
C ILE A 89 0.31 5.42 -22.09
N ASP A 90 0.91 5.04 -23.20
CA ASP A 90 0.30 4.10 -24.14
C ASP A 90 0.28 2.66 -23.58
N ASN A 91 1.32 2.27 -22.83
CA ASN A 91 1.38 0.97 -22.16
C ASN A 91 0.82 0.98 -20.73
N LYS A 92 0.44 2.15 -20.20
CA LYS A 92 -0.04 2.36 -18.83
C LYS A 92 0.93 1.84 -17.76
N GLN A 93 2.23 2.06 -17.98
CA GLN A 93 3.29 1.63 -17.05
C GLN A 93 3.93 2.84 -16.38
N TYR A 94 4.28 2.68 -15.10
CA TYR A 94 5.02 3.68 -14.34
C TYR A 94 6.32 3.07 -13.83
N HIS A 95 7.44 3.62 -14.29
CA HIS A 95 8.78 3.19 -13.90
C HIS A 95 9.35 4.20 -12.92
N THR A 96 9.74 3.76 -11.73
CA THR A 96 10.20 4.66 -10.65
C THR A 96 11.58 4.24 -10.16
N VAL A 97 12.42 5.22 -9.86
CA VAL A 97 13.74 5.04 -9.26
C VAL A 97 13.85 5.98 -8.08
N SER A 98 14.25 5.45 -6.91
CA SER A 98 14.52 6.22 -5.71
C SER A 98 15.89 5.84 -5.15
N LEU A 99 16.83 6.77 -5.20
CA LEU A 99 18.17 6.61 -4.63
C LEU A 99 18.32 7.54 -3.43
N VAL A 100 18.67 6.98 -2.27
CA VAL A 100 18.82 7.70 -1.01
C VAL A 100 20.24 7.63 -0.48
N ASP A 101 20.59 8.59 0.39
CA ASP A 101 21.90 8.67 1.03
C ASP A 101 22.32 7.34 1.68
N LYS A 102 23.58 6.94 1.50
CA LYS A 102 24.15 5.71 2.08
C LYS A 102 24.02 5.60 3.61
N ARG A 103 23.84 6.73 4.30
CA ARG A 103 23.64 6.80 5.77
C ARG A 103 22.17 6.58 6.17
N ALA A 104 21.23 6.56 5.23
CA ALA A 104 19.80 6.44 5.50
C ALA A 104 19.41 5.24 6.40
N PRO A 105 19.96 4.02 6.22
CA PRO A 105 19.63 2.90 7.09
C PRO A 105 20.00 3.16 8.56
N LYS A 106 21.19 3.73 8.79
CA LYS A 106 21.68 4.06 10.14
C LYS A 106 20.82 5.14 10.80
N LEU A 107 20.57 6.24 10.08
CA LEU A 107 19.74 7.34 10.57
C LEU A 107 18.31 6.87 10.86
N GLY A 108 17.73 6.06 9.96
CA GLY A 108 16.41 5.46 10.14
C GLY A 108 16.36 4.55 11.37
N LEU A 109 17.36 3.69 11.55
CA LEU A 109 17.46 2.78 12.69
C LEU A 109 17.56 3.51 14.03
N GLU A 110 18.37 4.58 14.10
CA GLU A 110 18.49 5.41 15.30
C GLU A 110 17.14 6.05 15.68
N ARG A 111 16.42 6.61 14.70
CA ARG A 111 15.09 7.19 14.92
C ARG A 111 14.03 6.15 15.31
N LEU A 112 14.08 4.95 14.73
CA LEU A 112 13.19 3.84 15.09
C LEU A 112 13.42 3.37 16.53
N LYS A 113 14.69 3.28 16.98
CA LYS A 113 15.04 2.92 18.36
C LYS A 113 14.56 3.97 19.37
N LYS A 114 14.48 5.24 18.97
CA LYS A 114 13.89 6.33 19.75
C LYS A 114 12.36 6.41 19.67
N GLY A 115 11.72 5.64 18.79
CA GLY A 115 10.26 5.63 18.62
C GLY A 115 9.67 6.78 17.78
N GLU A 116 10.50 7.51 17.03
CA GLU A 116 10.13 8.78 16.40
C GLU A 116 9.42 8.65 15.03
N VAL A 117 9.39 7.46 14.42
CA VAL A 117 9.02 7.29 12.99
C VAL A 117 7.84 6.34 12.78
N VAL A 118 7.83 5.20 13.47
CA VAL A 118 6.81 4.16 13.31
C VAL A 118 6.26 3.83 14.69
N LYS A 119 4.99 4.13 14.89
CA LYS A 119 4.29 3.90 16.17
C LYS A 119 3.90 2.43 16.35
N ASP A 120 3.44 1.78 15.28
CA ASP A 120 3.08 0.36 15.30
C ASP A 120 4.29 -0.52 15.64
N SER A 121 4.14 -1.35 16.67
CA SER A 121 5.24 -2.17 17.21
C SER A 121 5.69 -3.24 16.21
N PHE A 122 4.79 -3.82 15.42
CA PHE A 122 5.11 -4.87 14.47
C PHE A 122 5.86 -4.34 13.27
N ILE A 123 5.37 -3.23 12.70
CA ILE A 123 6.04 -2.55 11.59
C ILE A 123 7.42 -2.04 12.06
N ARG A 124 7.49 -1.43 13.25
CA ARG A 124 8.76 -0.97 13.83
C ARG A 124 9.76 -2.11 14.02
N ARG A 125 9.32 -3.25 14.56
CA ARG A 125 10.16 -4.45 14.74
C ARG A 125 10.69 -4.96 13.41
N ALA A 126 9.86 -5.03 12.38
CA ALA A 126 10.26 -5.50 11.04
C ALA A 126 11.22 -4.52 10.36
N ALA A 127 10.97 -3.21 10.51
CA ALA A 127 11.86 -2.16 10.03
C ALA A 127 13.23 -2.21 10.71
N ILE A 128 13.27 -2.43 12.03
CA ILE A 128 14.53 -2.63 12.76
C ILE A 128 15.27 -3.87 12.24
N GLU A 129 14.58 -4.99 12.04
CA GLU A 129 15.17 -6.23 11.49
C GLU A 129 15.80 -5.97 10.11
N MET A 130 15.16 -5.19 9.25
CA MET A 130 15.66 -4.86 7.91
C MET A 130 16.80 -3.83 7.92
N LEU A 131 16.61 -2.67 8.55
CA LEU A 131 17.61 -1.59 8.53
C LEU A 131 18.90 -1.98 9.27
N SER A 132 18.83 -2.93 10.21
CA SER A 132 20.03 -3.48 10.87
C SER A 132 20.95 -4.22 9.91
N LYS A 133 20.47 -4.64 8.73
CA LYS A 133 21.30 -5.21 7.66
C LYS A 133 22.05 -4.15 6.85
N GLY A 134 21.82 -2.86 7.10
CA GLY A 134 22.41 -1.76 6.34
C GLY A 134 21.77 -1.53 4.97
N VAL A 135 20.53 -1.97 4.77
CA VAL A 135 19.78 -1.82 3.51
C VAL A 135 18.54 -0.96 3.71
N MET A 136 18.00 -0.42 2.62
CA MET A 136 16.69 0.22 2.61
C MET A 136 15.64 -0.71 1.98
N PRO A 137 14.37 -0.63 2.42
CA PRO A 137 13.29 -1.34 1.75
C PRO A 137 13.12 -0.81 0.32
N TYR A 138 13.29 -1.69 -0.68
CA TYR A 138 12.90 -1.41 -2.07
C TYR A 138 11.45 -0.86 -2.13
N PRO A 139 11.16 0.17 -2.96
CA PRO A 139 11.95 0.69 -4.09
C PRO A 139 13.12 1.62 -3.76
N ASP A 140 13.35 2.00 -2.51
CA ASP A 140 14.49 2.84 -2.16
C ASP A 140 15.80 2.05 -2.19
N GLU A 141 16.76 2.54 -2.96
CA GLU A 141 18.11 2.00 -3.08
C GLU A 141 19.14 2.99 -2.56
N LEU A 142 20.32 2.52 -2.15
CA LEU A 142 21.38 3.40 -1.66
C LEU A 142 22.20 3.95 -2.82
N LEU A 143 22.52 5.26 -2.76
CA LEU A 143 23.58 5.85 -3.56
C LEU A 143 24.90 5.10 -3.29
N LYS A 144 25.58 4.65 -4.35
CA LYS A 144 26.84 3.90 -4.25
C LYS A 144 28.04 4.84 -4.15
N ASN A 145 28.02 5.92 -4.92
CA ASN A 145 29.04 6.96 -4.91
C ASN A 145 28.58 8.20 -4.13
N ASP A 146 29.54 8.94 -3.60
CA ASP A 146 29.25 10.22 -2.95
C ASP A 146 28.82 11.26 -3.99
N PRO A 147 27.73 12.00 -3.73
CA PRO A 147 27.28 13.08 -4.61
C PRO A 147 28.33 14.18 -4.79
N THR A 148 28.43 14.70 -6.00
CA THR A 148 29.22 15.89 -6.31
C THR A 148 28.31 17.05 -6.68
N ILE A 149 28.50 18.21 -6.05
CA ILE A 149 27.74 19.43 -6.30
C ILE A 149 28.71 20.58 -6.52
N SER A 150 28.56 21.27 -7.66
CA SER A 150 29.32 22.47 -7.97
C SER A 150 28.58 23.73 -7.54
N PHE A 151 29.27 24.63 -6.84
CA PHE A 151 28.78 25.96 -6.45
C PHE A 151 29.25 27.07 -7.40
N LYS A 152 30.07 26.73 -8.41
CA LYS A 152 30.59 27.70 -9.40
C LYS A 152 29.78 27.68 -10.69
N ASN A 153 29.21 26.54 -11.01
CA ASN A 153 28.29 26.30 -12.12
C ASN A 153 27.28 25.27 -11.64
N LEU A 154 26.04 25.31 -12.15
CA LEU A 154 25.06 24.28 -11.80
C LEU A 154 25.50 22.96 -12.43
N HIS A 155 26.03 22.06 -11.60
CA HIS A 155 26.36 20.69 -11.95
C HIS A 155 26.18 19.81 -10.72
N LEU A 156 25.20 18.92 -10.80
CA LEU A 156 24.88 17.90 -9.82
C LEU A 156 25.25 16.54 -10.41
N ASP A 157 25.90 15.68 -9.63
CA ASP A 157 26.16 14.28 -9.98
C ASP A 157 25.87 13.39 -8.78
N PHE A 158 24.74 12.68 -8.83
CA PHE A 158 24.26 11.78 -7.78
C PHE A 158 24.35 10.35 -8.32
N ASP A 159 25.49 9.71 -8.09
CA ASP A 159 25.78 8.34 -8.51
C ASP A 159 25.63 8.11 -10.02
N GLY A 160 26.15 9.06 -10.82
CA GLY A 160 26.09 9.04 -12.28
C GLY A 160 24.77 9.59 -12.85
N ASN A 161 23.80 9.97 -12.02
CA ASN A 161 22.66 10.76 -12.47
C ASN A 161 23.05 12.23 -12.39
N THR A 162 23.05 12.93 -13.52
CA THR A 162 23.58 14.30 -13.59
C THR A 162 22.56 15.31 -14.09
N PHE A 163 22.62 16.51 -13.52
CA PHE A 163 21.90 17.68 -14.01
C PHE A 163 22.87 18.85 -14.09
N LYS A 164 23.02 19.44 -15.27
CA LYS A 164 24.00 20.51 -15.47
C LYS A 164 23.52 21.60 -16.42
N LYS A 165 23.88 22.85 -16.11
CA LYS A 165 23.65 23.99 -16.99
C LYS A 165 24.80 24.15 -17.98
N MET A 166 24.46 24.29 -19.25
CA MET A 166 25.38 24.42 -20.37
C MET A 166 25.67 25.91 -20.66
N PRO A 167 26.83 26.24 -21.28
CA PRO A 167 27.18 27.63 -21.60
C PRO A 167 26.18 28.38 -22.50
N ASN A 168 25.42 27.64 -23.32
CA ASN A 168 24.37 28.19 -24.18
C ASN A 168 23.04 28.45 -23.45
N GLY A 169 22.97 28.27 -22.13
CA GLY A 169 21.77 28.46 -21.32
C GLY A 169 20.80 27.27 -21.29
N SER A 170 21.11 26.18 -21.99
CA SER A 170 20.34 24.93 -21.89
C SER A 170 20.78 24.07 -20.70
N TYR A 171 19.97 23.09 -20.33
CA TYR A 171 20.22 22.18 -19.21
C TYR A 171 20.25 20.74 -19.69
N GLN A 172 21.32 20.02 -19.40
CA GLN A 172 21.44 18.60 -19.72
C GLN A 172 21.06 17.76 -18.49
N LEU A 173 20.14 16.83 -18.70
CA LEU A 173 19.74 15.81 -17.73
C LEU A 173 20.17 14.43 -18.24
N HIS A 174 20.99 13.74 -17.45
CA HIS A 174 21.36 12.36 -17.66
C HIS A 174 20.89 11.52 -16.47
N LEU A 175 20.06 10.51 -16.71
CA LEU A 175 19.61 9.57 -15.69
C LEU A 175 19.92 8.16 -16.14
N ASN A 176 20.31 7.30 -15.22
CA ASN A 176 20.61 5.92 -15.53
C ASN A 176 20.34 4.99 -14.35
N HIS A 177 19.63 3.90 -14.62
CA HIS A 177 19.40 2.82 -13.67
C HIS A 177 19.68 1.47 -14.32
N LYS A 178 20.82 0.87 -13.97
CA LYS A 178 21.34 -0.34 -14.63
C LYS A 178 20.42 -1.56 -14.45
N GLU A 179 19.92 -1.79 -13.24
CA GLU A 179 19.11 -2.99 -12.93
C GLU A 179 17.76 -2.97 -13.65
N LEU A 180 17.11 -1.80 -13.69
CA LEU A 180 15.85 -1.61 -14.41
C LEU A 180 16.06 -1.37 -15.92
N GLN A 181 17.31 -1.26 -16.37
CA GLN A 181 17.69 -0.95 -17.76
C GLN A 181 17.01 0.32 -18.28
N LEU A 182 17.01 1.36 -17.46
CA LEU A 182 16.43 2.66 -17.79
C LEU A 182 17.56 3.66 -18.01
N SER A 183 17.47 4.48 -19.04
CA SER A 183 18.35 5.66 -19.20
C SER A 183 17.62 6.82 -19.85
N VAL A 184 18.03 8.04 -19.52
CA VAL A 184 17.48 9.28 -20.07
C VAL A 184 18.66 10.19 -20.39
N ASP A 185 18.68 10.72 -21.61
CA ASP A 185 19.67 11.67 -22.09
C ASP A 185 18.92 12.80 -22.80
N ILE A 186 18.55 13.85 -22.06
CA ILE A 186 17.73 14.94 -22.59
C ILE A 186 18.32 16.32 -22.30
N ASN A 187 17.99 17.27 -23.15
CA ASN A 187 18.37 18.66 -23.04
C ASN A 187 17.13 19.54 -22.97
N PHE A 188 17.07 20.42 -21.97
CA PHE A 188 16.03 21.44 -21.80
C PHE A 188 16.56 22.79 -22.28
N LEU A 189 15.91 23.38 -23.27
CA LEU A 189 16.19 24.73 -23.72
C LEU A 189 15.05 25.66 -23.29
N PRO A 190 15.26 26.57 -22.32
CA PRO A 190 14.24 27.53 -21.87
C PRO A 190 13.64 28.33 -23.02
N GLN A 191 12.31 28.38 -23.09
CA GLN A 191 11.54 29.14 -24.09
C GLN A 191 10.83 30.36 -23.49
N LYS A 192 10.71 30.40 -22.16
CA LYS A 192 10.07 31.48 -21.39
C LYS A 192 10.96 31.87 -20.21
N PRO A 193 10.87 33.12 -19.73
CA PRO A 193 11.68 33.57 -18.60
C PRO A 193 11.33 32.81 -17.30
N PRO A 194 12.29 32.67 -16.37
CA PRO A 194 12.03 32.16 -15.05
C PRO A 194 10.98 33.02 -14.33
N THR A 195 10.03 32.37 -13.69
CA THR A 195 8.87 32.98 -13.04
C THR A 195 8.87 32.62 -11.56
N ARG A 196 8.68 33.61 -10.69
CA ARG A 196 8.48 33.42 -9.26
C ARG A 196 7.12 32.77 -8.98
N HIS A 197 7.14 31.72 -8.17
CA HIS A 197 5.93 31.05 -7.66
C HIS A 197 5.35 31.80 -6.45
N GLY A 198 4.19 31.40 -5.93
CA GLY A 198 3.61 31.98 -4.71
C GLY A 198 3.44 33.51 -4.69
N ASP A 199 3.65 34.10 -3.50
CA ASP A 199 3.74 35.55 -3.29
C ASP A 199 5.20 35.99 -3.49
N ASN A 200 5.54 36.35 -4.73
CA ASN A 200 6.87 36.84 -5.12
C ASN A 200 8.05 35.87 -4.82
N GLY A 201 7.81 34.58 -5.01
CA GLY A 201 8.78 33.51 -4.83
C GLY A 201 8.68 32.86 -3.45
N VAL A 202 7.98 33.47 -2.49
CA VAL A 202 7.81 32.88 -1.17
C VAL A 202 6.60 31.95 -1.17
N VAL A 203 6.84 30.70 -0.77
CA VAL A 203 5.83 29.68 -0.51
C VAL A 203 6.02 29.20 0.92
N ARG A 204 4.95 29.18 1.73
CA ARG A 204 5.03 28.65 3.08
C ARG A 204 5.01 27.12 3.03
N GLY A 205 6.07 26.48 3.52
CA GLY A 205 6.15 25.04 3.61
C GLY A 205 5.27 24.45 4.72
N VAL A 206 4.93 23.16 4.60
CA VAL A 206 4.13 22.39 5.57
C VAL A 206 4.80 22.22 6.94
N SER A 207 6.14 22.39 7.01
CA SER A 207 6.94 22.27 8.24
C SER A 207 7.32 23.62 8.87
N ALA A 208 6.68 24.72 8.45
CA ALA A 208 7.01 26.09 8.85
C ALA A 208 8.41 26.59 8.40
N GLU A 209 8.95 26.01 7.33
CA GLU A 209 10.05 26.61 6.56
C GLU A 209 9.45 27.64 5.59
N ASP A 210 10.02 28.84 5.54
CA ASP A 210 9.80 29.73 4.39
C ASP A 210 10.64 29.16 3.23
N MET A 211 9.97 28.82 2.12
CA MET A 211 10.61 28.31 0.92
C MET A 211 10.64 29.41 -0.14
N PHE A 212 11.75 29.50 -0.87
CA PHE A 212 11.83 30.25 -2.10
C PHE A 212 11.64 29.30 -3.29
N TYR A 213 10.73 29.64 -4.22
CA TYR A 213 10.38 28.85 -5.39
C TYR A 213 10.28 29.72 -6.65
N TYR A 214 11.05 29.36 -7.68
CA TYR A 214 10.81 29.79 -9.04
C TYR A 214 10.82 28.61 -10.03
N PHE A 215 10.23 28.83 -11.20
CA PHE A 215 10.17 27.83 -12.26
C PHE A 215 10.35 28.45 -13.65
N ILE A 216 10.87 27.66 -14.59
CA ILE A 216 10.89 27.94 -16.02
C ILE A 216 9.67 27.21 -16.63
N PRO A 217 8.59 27.94 -16.99
CA PRO A 217 7.30 27.33 -17.31
C PRO A 217 7.31 26.50 -18.59
N ARG A 218 8.20 26.81 -19.53
CA ARG A 218 8.33 26.08 -20.78
C ARG A 218 9.78 25.98 -21.23
N CYS A 219 10.17 24.74 -21.49
CA CYS A 219 11.39 24.35 -22.16
C CYS A 219 11.05 23.52 -23.40
N GLU A 220 11.81 23.72 -24.48
CA GLU A 220 11.91 22.73 -25.56
C GLU A 220 12.78 21.58 -25.04
N VAL A 221 12.34 20.33 -25.28
CA VAL A 221 13.06 19.14 -24.82
C VAL A 221 13.48 18.30 -26.01
N THR A 222 14.78 18.00 -26.10
CA THR A 222 15.35 17.14 -27.14
C THR A 222 16.19 16.03 -26.52
N GLY A 223 16.43 14.95 -27.27
CA GLY A 223 17.29 13.85 -26.83
C GLY A 223 16.68 12.48 -27.04
N SER A 224 16.96 11.56 -26.10
CA SER A 224 16.47 10.20 -26.16
C SER A 224 16.36 9.59 -24.77
N LEU A 225 15.60 8.51 -24.68
CA LEU A 225 15.50 7.68 -23.48
C LEU A 225 15.53 6.20 -23.87
N LYS A 226 15.81 5.34 -22.90
CA LYS A 226 15.84 3.90 -23.03
C LYS A 226 14.95 3.27 -21.97
N LEU A 227 14.00 2.46 -22.40
CA LEU A 227 13.13 1.66 -21.55
C LEU A 227 13.42 0.19 -21.83
N LYS A 228 14.06 -0.52 -20.89
CA LYS A 228 14.46 -1.92 -21.05
C LYS A 228 15.33 -2.11 -22.30
N LYS A 229 14.81 -2.78 -23.33
CA LYS A 229 15.51 -3.05 -24.60
C LYS A 229 15.28 -1.97 -25.66
N GLU A 230 14.35 -1.05 -25.45
CA GLU A 230 13.90 -0.11 -26.46
C GLU A 230 14.58 1.24 -26.29
N LYS A 231 15.23 1.72 -27.34
CA LYS A 231 15.79 3.08 -27.40
C LYS A 231 14.80 3.97 -28.15
N LEU A 232 14.31 4.99 -27.48
CA LEU A 232 13.25 5.88 -27.92
C LEU A 232 13.85 7.27 -28.17
N LYS A 233 13.91 7.68 -29.44
CA LYS A 233 14.32 9.03 -29.84
C LYS A 233 13.12 9.97 -29.67
N ILE A 234 13.34 11.13 -29.09
CA ILE A 234 12.32 12.17 -28.95
C ILE A 234 12.08 12.80 -30.33
N GLU A 235 10.81 12.87 -30.75
CA GLU A 235 10.38 13.60 -31.95
C GLU A 235 9.97 15.03 -31.61
N SER A 236 9.22 15.17 -30.53
CA SER A 236 8.83 16.47 -29.97
C SER A 236 8.59 16.31 -28.48
N ALA A 237 9.06 17.26 -27.68
CA ALA A 237 8.77 17.27 -26.25
C ALA A 237 8.79 18.69 -25.70
N THR A 238 8.00 18.89 -24.66
CA THR A 238 7.99 20.12 -23.87
C THR A 238 8.24 19.76 -22.41
N GLY A 239 8.72 20.71 -21.63
CA GLY A 239 8.95 20.48 -20.21
C GLY A 239 9.02 21.77 -19.42
N TRP A 240 9.30 21.64 -18.13
CA TRP A 240 9.57 22.74 -17.22
C TRP A 240 10.65 22.33 -16.21
N TYR A 241 11.19 23.32 -15.52
CA TYR A 241 12.23 23.18 -14.52
C TYR A 241 11.91 24.07 -13.33
N ASP A 242 11.93 23.49 -12.14
CA ASP A 242 11.58 24.09 -10.87
C ASP A 242 12.81 24.02 -9.95
N HIS A 243 13.04 25.10 -9.21
CA HIS A 243 14.09 25.16 -8.21
C HIS A 243 13.54 25.77 -6.93
N GLU A 244 13.64 24.99 -5.86
CA GLU A 244 13.08 25.33 -4.56
C GLU A 244 14.12 25.13 -3.46
N PHE A 245 14.20 26.09 -2.55
CA PHE A 245 15.15 26.06 -1.44
C PHE A 245 14.63 26.86 -0.26
N GLY A 246 14.97 26.40 0.95
CA GLY A 246 14.46 27.00 2.17
C GLY A 246 15.32 26.67 3.39
N CYS A 247 15.04 27.38 4.48
CA CYS A 247 15.67 27.18 5.77
C CYS A 247 14.64 27.10 6.89
N HIS A 248 14.93 26.29 7.91
CA HIS A 248 14.15 26.31 9.15
C HIS A 248 14.37 27.63 9.91
N PRO A 249 13.33 28.20 10.55
CA PRO A 249 13.47 29.36 11.42
C PRO A 249 14.52 29.11 12.50
N THR A 250 15.42 30.07 12.71
CA THR A 250 16.63 29.91 13.53
C THR A 250 16.38 30.00 15.04
N THR A 251 15.17 30.36 15.51
CA THR A 251 14.85 30.50 16.94
C THR A 251 13.56 29.76 17.37
N GLN A 252 13.56 29.20 18.58
CA GLN A 252 12.40 28.53 19.18
C GLN A 252 11.22 29.50 19.43
N ASP A 253 11.49 30.80 19.59
CA ASP A 253 10.49 31.84 19.85
C ASP A 253 9.74 32.32 18.59
N GLU A 254 10.26 32.00 17.39
CA GLU A 254 9.64 32.27 16.09
C GLU A 254 8.90 31.05 15.51
N GLN A 255 8.90 29.91 16.20
CA GLN A 255 8.09 28.78 15.81
C GLN A 255 6.61 29.17 15.90
N PRO A 256 5.84 29.13 14.78
CA PRO A 256 4.42 29.42 14.85
C PRO A 256 3.76 28.42 15.82
N LYS A 257 3.09 28.94 16.86
CA LYS A 257 2.26 28.18 17.83
C LYS A 257 0.99 27.60 17.20
N ASP A 258 1.05 27.19 15.94
CA ASP A 258 -0.12 26.78 15.19
C ASP A 258 -0.29 25.26 15.27
N ASP A 259 -1.31 24.83 16.01
CA ASP A 259 -1.74 23.43 16.13
C ASP A 259 -2.32 22.88 14.80
N MET A 260 -2.43 23.70 13.75
CA MET A 260 -2.90 23.33 12.40
C MET A 260 -2.05 22.25 11.68
N LYS A 261 -0.89 21.84 12.20
CA LYS A 261 0.18 21.21 11.42
C LYS A 261 0.08 19.69 11.21
N LYS A 262 -0.83 18.98 11.89
CA LYS A 262 -0.91 17.50 11.80
C LYS A 262 -1.89 16.96 10.77
N ASP A 263 -2.67 17.83 10.13
CA ASP A 263 -3.79 17.42 9.27
C ASP A 263 -3.88 18.31 8.02
N ILE A 264 -2.77 18.67 7.39
CA ILE A 264 -2.77 19.45 6.15
C ILE A 264 -2.38 18.55 4.97
N SER A 265 -3.17 18.58 3.91
CA SER A 265 -2.87 18.01 2.60
C SER A 265 -2.68 19.16 1.62
N TRP A 266 -1.89 18.93 0.58
CA TRP A 266 -1.73 19.89 -0.50
C TRP A 266 -1.87 19.18 -1.84
N ASN A 267 -2.45 19.90 -2.81
CA ASN A 267 -2.39 19.53 -4.20
C ASN A 267 -1.59 20.58 -4.96
N TRP A 268 -0.71 20.12 -5.83
CA TRP A 268 -0.02 20.94 -6.80
C TRP A 268 -0.33 20.40 -8.19
N ILE A 269 -0.87 21.23 -9.07
CA ILE A 269 -1.13 20.87 -10.46
C ILE A 269 -0.41 21.84 -11.38
N ALA A 270 0.32 21.32 -12.36
CA ALA A 270 0.94 22.07 -13.43
C ALA A 270 0.43 21.57 -14.79
N MET A 271 0.34 22.46 -15.78
CA MET A 271 -0.10 22.11 -17.13
C MET A 271 0.47 23.02 -18.21
N GLN A 272 0.65 22.46 -19.41
CA GLN A 272 1.07 23.14 -20.62
C GLN A 272 -0.04 23.02 -21.67
N LEU A 273 -0.71 24.12 -21.97
CA LEU A 273 -1.86 24.15 -22.88
C LEU A 273 -1.41 24.32 -24.34
N ASP A 274 -2.25 23.83 -25.26
CA ASP A 274 -2.09 23.86 -26.72
C ASP A 274 -2.10 25.27 -27.33
N ASN A 275 -2.61 26.26 -26.60
CA ASN A 275 -2.60 27.67 -26.98
C ASN A 275 -1.32 28.42 -26.54
N GLY A 276 -0.32 27.70 -26.05
CA GLY A 276 0.95 28.26 -25.59
C GLY A 276 0.91 28.90 -24.20
N CYS A 277 -0.16 28.71 -23.42
CA CYS A 277 -0.21 29.09 -22.01
C CYS A 277 0.27 27.96 -21.11
N GLU A 278 0.81 28.30 -19.94
CA GLU A 278 1.10 27.33 -18.87
C GLU A 278 0.43 27.77 -17.59
N LEU A 279 0.15 26.82 -16.73
CA LEU A 279 -0.51 27.07 -15.46
C LEU A 279 0.09 26.20 -14.38
N THR A 280 0.22 26.78 -13.18
CA THR A 280 0.44 26.06 -11.93
C THR A 280 -0.59 26.53 -10.91
N ALA A 281 -1.18 25.60 -10.18
CA ALA A 281 -2.10 25.87 -9.09
C ALA A 281 -1.70 25.04 -7.87
N TYR A 282 -1.84 25.65 -6.70
CA TYR A 282 -1.49 25.07 -5.42
C TYR A 282 -2.61 25.38 -4.42
N ASP A 283 -3.12 24.34 -3.76
CA ASP A 283 -4.03 24.49 -2.62
C ASP A 283 -3.49 23.73 -1.39
N LEU A 284 -3.73 24.34 -0.22
CA LEU A 284 -3.53 23.73 1.10
C LEU A 284 -4.91 23.49 1.69
N VAL A 285 -5.21 22.25 2.05
CA VAL A 285 -6.49 21.87 2.64
C VAL A 285 -6.26 21.19 3.98
N ASN A 286 -6.98 21.65 5.00
CA ASN A 286 -7.05 20.94 6.28
C ASN A 286 -7.88 19.66 6.10
N LEU A 287 -7.28 18.49 6.32
CA LEU A 287 -7.88 17.17 6.19
C LEU A 287 -9.02 16.90 7.20
N LYS A 288 -9.05 17.59 8.34
CA LYS A 288 -10.11 17.44 9.35
C LYS A 288 -11.30 18.36 9.09
N THR A 289 -11.04 19.62 8.75
CA THR A 289 -12.10 20.63 8.60
C THR A 289 -12.52 20.83 7.14
N GLY A 290 -11.70 20.42 6.18
CA GLY A 290 -11.86 20.71 4.76
C GLY A 290 -11.58 22.17 4.39
N GLU A 291 -11.08 22.97 5.33
CA GLU A 291 -10.84 24.41 5.14
C GLU A 291 -9.62 24.65 4.24
N ASP A 292 -9.74 25.66 3.38
CA ASP A 292 -8.64 26.19 2.56
C ASP A 292 -7.69 27.00 3.45
N CYS A 293 -6.44 26.56 3.53
CA CYS A 293 -5.37 27.17 4.33
C CYS A 293 -4.37 27.98 3.50
N GLY A 294 -4.62 28.14 2.20
CA GLY A 294 -3.74 28.87 1.29
C GLY A 294 -3.83 28.33 -0.13
N SER A 295 -4.36 29.15 -1.02
CA SER A 295 -4.63 28.77 -2.40
C SER A 295 -4.20 29.87 -3.36
N PHE A 296 -3.39 29.54 -4.37
CA PHE A 296 -3.20 30.40 -5.53
C PHE A 296 -3.05 29.64 -6.86
N VAL A 297 -3.30 30.37 -7.94
CA VAL A 297 -3.09 29.94 -9.32
C VAL A 297 -2.25 30.98 -10.06
N ILE A 298 -1.28 30.51 -10.82
CA ILE A 298 -0.42 31.31 -11.69
C ILE A 298 -0.61 30.84 -13.12
N LEU A 299 -1.01 31.76 -14.00
CA LEU A 299 -1.13 31.55 -15.44
C LEU A 299 -0.01 32.34 -16.13
N ILE A 300 0.79 31.65 -16.94
CA ILE A 300 1.77 32.26 -17.84
C ILE A 300 1.17 32.25 -19.24
N ASP A 301 0.93 33.43 -19.80
CA ASP A 301 0.34 33.50 -21.14
C ASP A 301 1.36 33.21 -22.24
N ALA A 302 0.90 33.15 -23.50
CA ALA A 302 1.75 32.86 -24.65
C ALA A 302 2.92 33.84 -24.84
N LYS A 303 2.84 35.07 -24.30
CA LYS A 303 3.91 36.06 -24.35
C LYS A 303 4.89 35.93 -23.18
N GLY A 304 4.59 35.08 -22.20
CA GLY A 304 5.39 34.90 -20.99
C GLY A 304 5.01 35.83 -19.84
N GLU A 305 3.87 36.53 -19.93
CA GLU A 305 3.41 37.40 -18.84
C GLU A 305 2.76 36.57 -17.72
N ARG A 306 3.06 36.93 -16.46
CA ARG A 306 2.56 36.27 -15.26
C ARG A 306 1.24 36.89 -14.79
N HIS A 307 0.21 36.06 -14.71
CA HIS A 307 -1.10 36.41 -14.15
C HIS A 307 -1.33 35.58 -12.88
N TYR A 308 -1.77 36.21 -11.80
CA TYR A 308 -1.95 35.57 -10.49
C TYR A 308 -3.36 35.78 -9.95
N SER A 309 -3.92 34.76 -9.31
CA SER A 309 -5.15 34.90 -8.52
C SER A 309 -5.11 33.95 -7.32
N ASN A 310 -5.69 34.39 -6.20
CA ASN A 310 -5.97 33.56 -5.03
C ASN A 310 -7.42 33.05 -5.01
N LYS A 311 -8.19 33.30 -6.08
CA LYS A 311 -9.59 32.89 -6.21
C LYS A 311 -9.72 31.79 -7.25
N PHE A 312 -9.45 30.57 -6.83
CA PHE A 312 -9.71 29.37 -7.65
C PHE A 312 -10.32 28.25 -6.81
N LYS A 313 -10.81 27.21 -7.48
CA LYS A 313 -11.28 25.96 -6.86
C LYS A 313 -10.66 24.78 -7.61
N LEU A 314 -10.05 23.86 -6.88
CA LEU A 314 -9.66 22.55 -7.38
C LEU A 314 -10.48 21.49 -6.65
N LYS A 315 -11.32 20.78 -7.39
CA LYS A 315 -12.23 19.77 -6.83
C LYS A 315 -11.92 18.41 -7.42
N GLN A 316 -11.66 17.43 -6.57
CA GLN A 316 -11.63 16.02 -6.95
C GLN A 316 -13.05 15.51 -7.26
N THR A 317 -13.16 14.50 -8.12
CA THR A 317 -14.41 13.73 -8.30
C THR A 317 -14.42 12.49 -7.40
N ASP A 318 -15.56 11.80 -7.31
CA ASP A 318 -15.74 10.61 -6.46
C ASP A 318 -15.00 9.35 -6.97
N GLU A 319 -14.43 9.39 -8.17
CA GLU A 319 -13.67 8.27 -8.72
C GLU A 319 -12.29 8.16 -8.07
N LEU A 320 -12.14 7.14 -7.21
CA LEU A 320 -10.89 6.79 -6.53
C LEU A 320 -10.28 5.51 -7.10
N TRP A 321 -8.97 5.57 -7.34
CA TRP A 321 -8.12 4.40 -7.56
C TRP A 321 -7.49 3.95 -6.24
N THR A 322 -7.37 2.64 -6.03
CA THR A 322 -6.76 2.06 -4.82
C THR A 322 -5.48 1.35 -5.21
N SER A 323 -4.36 1.75 -4.62
CA SER A 323 -3.10 1.02 -4.77
C SER A 323 -3.19 -0.35 -4.10
N THR A 324 -2.76 -1.42 -4.78
CA THR A 324 -2.66 -2.75 -4.16
C THR A 324 -1.40 -2.92 -3.28
N ARG A 325 -0.48 -1.95 -3.30
CA ARG A 325 0.77 -1.98 -2.51
C ARG A 325 0.59 -1.30 -1.15
N THR A 326 0.04 -0.09 -1.15
CA THR A 326 -0.18 0.71 0.06
C THR A 326 -1.61 0.63 0.57
N PHE A 327 -2.58 0.28 -0.30
CA PHE A 327 -4.01 0.39 -0.05
C PHE A 327 -4.52 1.81 0.20
N ASN A 328 -3.73 2.81 -0.16
CA ASN A 328 -4.17 4.20 -0.22
C ASN A 328 -5.14 4.39 -1.40
N GLU A 329 -6.12 5.27 -1.20
CA GLU A 329 -7.05 5.70 -2.24
C GLU A 329 -6.66 7.09 -2.77
N TYR A 330 -6.56 7.18 -4.09
CA TYR A 330 -6.12 8.36 -4.82
C TYR A 330 -7.23 8.80 -5.78
N PRO A 331 -7.66 10.08 -5.77
CA PRO A 331 -8.49 10.58 -6.86
C PRO A 331 -7.68 10.58 -8.15
N THR A 332 -8.39 10.43 -9.26
CA THR A 332 -7.79 10.40 -10.60
C THR A 332 -8.40 11.43 -11.54
N HIS A 333 -9.36 12.23 -11.04
CA HIS A 333 -10.06 13.23 -11.82
C HIS A 333 -10.31 14.49 -10.98
N TRP A 334 -10.06 15.64 -11.60
CA TRP A 334 -10.20 16.94 -10.97
C TRP A 334 -10.84 17.95 -11.91
N VAL A 335 -11.47 18.97 -11.32
CA VAL A 335 -11.96 20.17 -11.99
C VAL A 335 -11.32 21.39 -11.36
N LEU A 336 -10.63 22.18 -12.18
CA LEU A 336 -9.99 23.44 -11.80
C LEU A 336 -10.78 24.63 -12.41
N GLU A 337 -11.23 25.54 -11.55
CA GLU A 337 -11.95 26.75 -11.95
C GLU A 337 -11.28 28.00 -11.35
N ALA A 338 -10.89 28.96 -12.20
CA ALA A 338 -10.41 30.28 -11.78
C ALA A 338 -11.15 31.37 -12.58
N PRO A 339 -12.31 31.85 -12.09
CA PRO A 339 -13.18 32.76 -12.84
C PRO A 339 -12.49 34.09 -13.23
N GLU A 340 -11.63 34.64 -12.37
CA GLU A 340 -10.89 35.88 -12.65
C GLU A 340 -9.94 35.75 -13.85
N LEU A 341 -9.46 34.53 -14.13
CA LEU A 341 -8.62 34.21 -15.28
C LEU A 341 -9.44 33.69 -16.48
N GLY A 342 -10.76 33.54 -16.31
CA GLY A 342 -11.65 32.91 -17.29
C GLY A 342 -11.36 31.42 -17.51
N LEU A 343 -10.79 30.73 -16.50
CA LEU A 343 -10.33 29.35 -16.61
C LEU A 343 -11.38 28.36 -16.06
N LYS A 344 -11.64 27.32 -16.83
CA LYS A 344 -12.35 26.11 -16.38
C LYS A 344 -11.82 24.90 -17.12
N VAL A 345 -11.10 24.01 -16.43
CA VAL A 345 -10.50 22.82 -17.03
C VAL A 345 -10.78 21.57 -16.19
N LYS A 346 -10.92 20.44 -16.87
CA LYS A 346 -10.90 19.11 -16.30
C LYS A 346 -9.49 18.53 -16.46
N ALA A 347 -9.04 17.82 -15.44
CA ALA A 347 -7.80 17.07 -15.44
C ALA A 347 -8.12 15.61 -15.12
N GLU A 348 -7.80 14.70 -16.04
CA GLU A 348 -8.04 13.26 -15.91
C GLU A 348 -6.72 12.49 -15.98
N ALA A 349 -6.46 11.58 -15.05
CA ALA A 349 -5.22 10.82 -15.04
C ALA A 349 -5.10 10.01 -16.34
N ALA A 350 -3.97 10.10 -17.02
CA ALA A 350 -3.74 9.36 -18.26
C ALA A 350 -3.86 7.84 -18.05
N PHE A 351 -3.46 7.38 -16.87
CA PHE A 351 -3.79 6.09 -16.27
C PHE A 351 -3.64 6.20 -14.74
N PRO A 352 -4.32 5.35 -13.95
CA PRO A 352 -4.40 5.58 -12.51
C PRO A 352 -3.18 5.12 -11.71
N ASN A 353 -2.44 4.11 -12.20
CA ASN A 353 -1.32 3.47 -11.50
C ASN A 353 -0.02 4.32 -11.56
N GLN A 354 -0.02 5.46 -10.89
CA GLN A 354 1.07 6.44 -10.84
C GLN A 354 1.49 6.77 -9.39
N GLU A 355 1.34 5.80 -8.48
CA GLU A 355 1.85 5.91 -7.10
C GLU A 355 3.38 5.78 -7.08
N PHE A 356 4.06 6.74 -6.44
CA PHE A 356 5.49 6.70 -6.20
C PHE A 356 5.77 6.33 -4.74
N ALA A 357 6.22 5.10 -4.51
CA ALA A 357 6.59 4.63 -3.17
C ALA A 357 8.03 5.03 -2.84
N THR A 358 8.25 5.64 -1.66
CA THR A 358 9.58 6.00 -1.17
C THR A 358 9.56 6.33 0.33
N VAL A 359 10.69 6.12 1.01
CA VAL A 359 10.88 6.58 2.40
C VAL A 359 11.06 8.09 2.53
N ILE A 360 11.32 8.82 1.44
CA ILE A 360 11.45 10.29 1.44
C ILE A 360 10.09 10.93 1.76
N SER A 361 9.03 10.38 1.18
CA SER A 361 7.63 10.80 1.36
C SER A 361 6.78 9.57 1.71
N LYS A 362 6.60 9.33 3.01
CA LYS A 362 6.09 8.04 3.52
C LYS A 362 4.57 7.91 3.47
N PRO A 363 4.05 6.72 3.14
CA PRO A 363 4.73 5.55 2.56
C PRO A 363 4.92 5.68 1.04
N ALA A 364 4.16 6.56 0.42
CA ALA A 364 4.14 6.88 -0.98
C ALA A 364 3.42 8.23 -1.17
N PHE A 365 3.61 8.84 -2.32
CA PHE A 365 2.78 9.95 -2.81
C PHE A 365 2.27 9.60 -4.21
N TRP A 366 1.25 10.31 -4.66
CA TRP A 366 0.73 10.12 -6.02
C TRP A 366 1.06 11.34 -6.84
N GLU A 367 1.76 11.06 -7.93
CA GLU A 367 2.30 12.08 -8.80
C GLU A 367 2.14 11.54 -10.22
N GLY A 368 1.27 12.18 -11.00
CA GLY A 368 0.76 11.54 -12.20
C GLY A 368 0.43 12.49 -13.34
N ARG A 369 0.61 11.96 -14.54
CA ARG A 369 0.29 12.56 -15.84
C ARG A 369 -1.22 12.74 -16.01
N MET A 370 -1.62 13.97 -16.34
CA MET A 370 -3.02 14.42 -16.42
C MET A 370 -3.44 14.96 -17.80
N ASN A 371 -4.37 14.32 -18.48
CA ASN A 371 -4.97 14.88 -19.70
C ASN A 371 -5.89 16.05 -19.36
N ILE A 372 -5.56 17.23 -19.89
CA ILE A 372 -6.28 18.46 -19.62
C ILE A 372 -7.22 18.77 -20.78
N SER A 373 -8.46 19.15 -20.47
CA SER A 373 -9.42 19.67 -21.44
C SER A 373 -10.34 20.72 -20.80
N GLY A 374 -10.70 21.76 -21.54
CA GLY A 374 -11.64 22.76 -21.04
C GLY A 374 -11.60 24.07 -21.81
N THR A 375 -11.73 25.18 -21.09
CA THR A 375 -11.76 26.53 -21.66
C THR A 375 -10.90 27.52 -20.87
N LEU A 376 -10.25 28.42 -21.60
CA LEU A 376 -9.59 29.62 -21.08
C LEU A 376 -10.13 30.85 -21.82
N LYS A 377 -10.71 31.80 -21.09
CA LYS A 377 -11.38 33.00 -21.63
C LYS A 377 -12.39 32.65 -22.74
N GLY A 378 -13.16 31.59 -22.52
CA GLY A 378 -14.18 31.08 -23.46
C GLY A 378 -13.66 30.28 -24.66
N LYS A 379 -12.33 30.22 -24.89
CA LYS A 379 -11.73 29.42 -25.96
C LYS A 379 -11.40 28.02 -25.47
N LYS A 380 -11.63 27.01 -26.31
CA LYS A 380 -11.24 25.62 -26.01
C LYS A 380 -9.71 25.53 -25.87
N VAL A 381 -9.28 24.80 -24.85
CA VAL A 381 -7.88 24.47 -24.58
C VAL A 381 -7.77 23.01 -24.19
N SER A 382 -6.65 22.40 -24.55
CA SER A 382 -6.27 21.06 -24.15
C SER A 382 -4.77 20.99 -23.95
N GLY A 383 -4.29 19.92 -23.32
CA GLY A 383 -2.85 19.71 -23.22
C GLY A 383 -2.46 18.74 -22.13
N PRO A 384 -1.16 18.50 -22.01
CA PRO A 384 -0.65 17.73 -20.91
C PRO A 384 -0.54 18.56 -19.62
N GLY A 385 -0.80 17.90 -18.49
CA GLY A 385 -0.43 18.38 -17.18
C GLY A 385 0.06 17.26 -16.28
N TYR A 386 0.32 17.62 -15.04
CA TYR A 386 0.85 16.78 -14.00
C TYR A 386 0.29 17.26 -12.66
N ILE A 387 -0.07 16.34 -11.77
CA ILE A 387 -0.54 16.68 -10.44
C ILE A 387 0.21 15.84 -9.41
N GLU A 388 0.68 16.52 -8.37
CA GLU A 388 1.23 15.92 -7.18
C GLU A 388 0.25 16.12 -6.03
N ARG A 389 0.03 15.06 -5.26
CA ARG A 389 -0.77 15.13 -4.04
C ARG A 389 -0.04 14.48 -2.88
N HIS A 390 0.01 15.20 -1.78
CA HIS A 390 0.55 14.73 -0.50
C HIS A 390 -0.53 14.71 0.59
N GLY A 391 -0.32 13.90 1.64
CA GLY A 391 -1.19 13.87 2.82
C GLY A 391 -2.32 12.85 2.75
N PHE A 392 -2.12 11.69 2.13
CA PHE A 392 -3.08 10.59 2.22
C PHE A 392 -3.10 9.98 3.63
N VAL A 393 -4.24 9.41 4.02
CA VAL A 393 -4.43 8.76 5.32
C VAL A 393 -3.44 7.61 5.46
N ASN A 394 -2.33 7.88 6.15
CA ASN A 394 -1.40 6.83 6.54
C ASN A 394 -2.12 5.88 7.48
N SER A 395 -2.24 4.61 7.10
CA SER A 395 -2.49 3.55 8.06
C SER A 395 -1.29 3.52 9.02
N ASN A 396 -1.44 4.19 10.16
CA ASN A 396 -0.39 4.31 11.17
C ASN A 396 -0.23 3.01 11.98
N SER A 397 -1.06 2.01 11.68
CA SER A 397 -1.05 0.68 12.28
C SER A 397 -1.39 -0.43 11.29
N MET A 398 -0.94 -1.65 11.61
CA MET A 398 -1.30 -2.86 10.86
C MET A 398 -2.81 -3.12 10.86
N LYS A 399 -3.52 -2.69 11.90
CA LYS A 399 -4.98 -2.79 12.01
C LYS A 399 -5.68 -1.90 10.98
N GLU A 400 -5.24 -0.65 10.84
CA GLU A 400 -5.78 0.29 9.84
C GLU A 400 -5.45 -0.18 8.42
N PHE A 401 -4.23 -0.68 8.21
CA PHE A 401 -3.82 -1.24 6.93
C PHE A 401 -4.73 -2.39 6.51
N LEU A 402 -4.98 -3.36 7.40
CA LEU A 402 -5.88 -4.47 7.10
C LEU A 402 -7.35 -4.05 6.95
N LYS A 403 -7.76 -2.93 7.55
CA LYS A 403 -9.08 -2.34 7.28
C LYS A 403 -9.17 -1.80 5.85
N ALA A 404 -8.12 -1.15 5.35
CA ALA A 404 -8.04 -0.69 3.97
C ALA A 404 -8.02 -1.87 2.99
N VAL A 405 -7.25 -2.93 3.29
CA VAL A 405 -7.29 -4.21 2.56
C VAL A 405 -8.71 -4.77 2.49
N SER A 406 -9.41 -4.79 3.63
CA SER A 406 -10.78 -5.31 3.72
C SER A 406 -11.74 -4.53 2.84
N LYS A 407 -11.64 -3.19 2.84
CA LYS A 407 -12.42 -2.31 1.95
C LYS A 407 -12.16 -2.61 0.47
N ALA A 408 -10.90 -2.73 0.06
CA ALA A 408 -10.52 -3.04 -1.32
C ALA A 408 -10.98 -4.46 -1.73
N THR A 409 -10.88 -5.42 -0.80
CA THR A 409 -11.37 -6.79 -1.00
C THR A 409 -12.87 -6.81 -1.21
N LEU A 410 -13.62 -6.07 -0.39
CA LEU A 410 -15.06 -5.92 -0.55
C LEU A 410 -15.41 -5.32 -1.92
N LYS A 411 -14.73 -4.24 -2.34
CA LYS A 411 -14.94 -3.64 -3.68
C LYS A 411 -14.70 -4.66 -4.80
N SER A 412 -13.66 -5.48 -4.69
CA SER A 412 -13.37 -6.56 -5.65
C SER A 412 -14.48 -7.62 -5.65
N VAL A 413 -14.95 -8.09 -4.49
CA VAL A 413 -16.08 -9.04 -4.40
C VAL A 413 -17.34 -8.45 -5.05
N GLN A 414 -17.64 -7.18 -4.76
CA GLN A 414 -18.80 -6.47 -5.31
C GLN A 414 -18.75 -6.35 -6.84
N GLN A 415 -17.55 -6.24 -7.43
CA GLN A 415 -17.36 -6.24 -8.88
C GLN A 415 -17.54 -7.62 -9.50
N ILE A 416 -17.11 -8.69 -8.81
CA ILE A 416 -17.26 -10.07 -9.31
C ILE A 416 -18.71 -10.51 -9.22
N ILE A 417 -19.40 -10.26 -8.10
CA ILE A 417 -20.79 -10.63 -7.84
C ILE A 417 -21.63 -9.41 -7.41
N PRO A 418 -21.97 -8.50 -8.34
CA PRO A 418 -22.76 -7.32 -8.03
C PRO A 418 -24.23 -7.69 -7.75
N LEU A 419 -24.90 -6.88 -6.93
CA LEU A 419 -26.35 -7.02 -6.68
C LEU A 419 -27.19 -6.38 -7.78
N ALA A 420 -26.59 -5.49 -8.59
CA ALA A 420 -27.19 -4.97 -9.81
C ALA A 420 -26.52 -5.66 -11.02
N LEU A 421 -27.26 -6.55 -11.68
CA LEU A 421 -26.73 -7.33 -12.81
C LEU A 421 -27.18 -6.73 -14.14
N SER A 422 -26.19 -6.34 -14.97
CA SER A 422 -26.44 -6.21 -16.40
C SER A 422 -26.79 -7.59 -16.98
N GLN A 423 -27.47 -7.61 -18.13
CA GLN A 423 -27.80 -8.88 -18.80
C GLN A 423 -26.55 -9.71 -19.12
N GLU A 424 -25.48 -9.06 -19.60
CA GLU A 424 -24.21 -9.75 -19.89
C GLU A 424 -23.58 -10.36 -18.63
N LYS A 425 -23.63 -9.63 -17.51
CA LYS A 425 -23.06 -10.11 -16.23
C LYS A 425 -23.89 -11.26 -15.66
N PHE A 426 -25.21 -11.22 -15.84
CA PHE A 426 -26.10 -12.31 -15.47
C PHE A 426 -25.77 -13.60 -16.24
N GLU A 427 -25.62 -13.51 -17.57
CA GLU A 427 -25.22 -14.63 -18.43
C GLU A 427 -23.84 -15.19 -18.04
N GLU A 428 -22.89 -14.30 -17.76
CA GLU A 428 -21.54 -14.66 -17.33
C GLU A 428 -21.51 -15.42 -16.00
N LEU A 429 -22.31 -14.99 -15.02
CA LEU A 429 -22.36 -15.65 -13.71
C LEU A 429 -23.13 -16.99 -13.74
N VAL A 430 -24.12 -17.13 -14.61
CA VAL A 430 -24.87 -18.38 -14.75
C VAL A 430 -24.07 -19.44 -15.51
N SER A 431 -23.30 -19.06 -16.55
CA SER A 431 -22.48 -20.03 -17.29
C SER A 431 -21.29 -19.42 -18.04
N LYS A 432 -21.58 -18.57 -19.04
CA LYS A 432 -20.61 -17.84 -19.86
C LYS A 432 -21.32 -16.66 -20.53
N LYS A 433 -20.59 -15.57 -20.71
CA LYS A 433 -21.07 -14.37 -21.41
C LYS A 433 -21.63 -14.75 -22.79
N GLY A 434 -22.82 -14.26 -23.13
CA GLY A 434 -23.50 -14.49 -24.41
C GLY A 434 -24.35 -15.76 -24.48
N ASN A 435 -24.35 -16.61 -23.44
CA ASN A 435 -25.14 -17.84 -23.44
C ASN A 435 -26.57 -17.62 -22.92
N LYS A 436 -27.38 -16.99 -23.77
CA LYS A 436 -28.78 -16.63 -23.46
C LYS A 436 -29.63 -17.85 -23.12
N ARG A 437 -29.35 -19.02 -23.70
CA ARG A 437 -30.13 -20.25 -23.48
C ARG A 437 -30.27 -20.62 -22.00
N PHE A 438 -29.24 -20.38 -21.18
CA PHE A 438 -29.28 -20.73 -19.76
C PHE A 438 -29.84 -19.63 -18.86
N THR A 439 -30.12 -18.44 -19.41
CA THR A 439 -30.78 -17.34 -18.70
C THR A 439 -32.20 -17.08 -19.20
N ASP A 440 -32.59 -17.68 -20.31
CA ASP A 440 -33.93 -17.58 -20.87
C ASP A 440 -34.99 -18.16 -19.92
N GLY A 441 -36.01 -17.36 -19.61
CA GLY A 441 -37.04 -17.68 -18.62
C GLY A 441 -36.57 -17.69 -17.15
N LEU A 442 -35.30 -17.42 -16.84
CA LEU A 442 -34.82 -17.37 -15.47
C LEU A 442 -35.14 -16.01 -14.84
N ASP A 443 -35.78 -16.05 -13.67
CA ASP A 443 -36.04 -14.85 -12.87
C ASP A 443 -34.73 -14.32 -12.27
N LYS A 444 -34.32 -13.14 -12.73
CA LYS A 444 -33.04 -12.51 -12.36
C LYS A 444 -33.06 -12.02 -10.92
N GLU A 445 -34.19 -11.49 -10.47
CA GLU A 445 -34.40 -10.98 -9.12
C GLU A 445 -34.32 -12.14 -8.11
N ILE A 446 -34.93 -13.28 -8.42
CA ILE A 446 -34.83 -14.50 -7.60
C ILE A 446 -33.41 -15.06 -7.62
N TYR A 447 -32.72 -15.05 -8.76
CA TYR A 447 -31.30 -15.43 -8.81
C TYR A 447 -30.45 -14.54 -7.88
N ILE A 448 -30.63 -13.22 -7.93
CA ILE A 448 -29.91 -12.32 -7.02
C ILE A 448 -30.25 -12.63 -5.57
N GLU A 449 -31.54 -12.73 -5.22
CA GLU A 449 -32.01 -12.90 -3.84
C GLU A 449 -31.60 -14.26 -3.24
N LYS A 450 -31.64 -15.34 -4.03
CA LYS A 450 -31.44 -16.71 -3.54
C LYS A 450 -30.05 -17.27 -3.80
N PHE A 451 -29.26 -16.68 -4.69
CA PHE A 451 -27.91 -17.17 -5.01
C PHE A 451 -26.81 -16.19 -4.61
N ILE A 452 -26.90 -14.94 -5.06
CA ILE A 452 -25.85 -13.93 -4.84
C ILE A 452 -25.94 -13.33 -3.43
N LYS A 453 -27.14 -12.95 -3.00
CA LYS A 453 -27.34 -12.25 -1.72
C LYS A 453 -26.88 -13.05 -0.49
N PRO A 454 -27.07 -14.38 -0.38
CA PRO A 454 -26.53 -15.14 0.76
C PRO A 454 -25.01 -15.05 0.89
N ILE A 455 -24.28 -15.04 -0.23
CA ILE A 455 -22.81 -14.85 -0.24
C ILE A 455 -22.48 -13.41 0.14
N ARG A 456 -23.16 -12.46 -0.50
CA ARG A 456 -22.94 -11.02 -0.31
C ARG A 456 -23.21 -10.57 1.12
N GLU A 457 -24.21 -11.14 1.78
CA GLU A 457 -24.53 -10.80 3.16
C GLU A 457 -23.37 -11.12 4.12
N ILE A 458 -22.62 -12.21 3.89
CA ILE A 458 -21.45 -12.56 4.70
C ILE A 458 -20.21 -11.74 4.30
N THR A 459 -20.02 -11.47 3.00
CA THR A 459 -18.88 -10.66 2.54
C THR A 459 -19.03 -9.18 2.93
N ASP A 460 -20.23 -8.62 2.84
CA ASP A 460 -20.52 -7.19 3.05
C ASP A 460 -20.44 -6.79 4.53
N ARG A 461 -20.58 -7.74 5.45
CA ARG A 461 -20.27 -7.54 6.89
C ARG A 461 -18.76 -7.34 7.15
N GLY A 462 -17.93 -7.57 6.14
CA GLY A 462 -16.49 -7.40 6.20
C GLY A 462 -15.76 -8.56 6.87
N GLY A 463 -14.48 -8.68 6.55
CA GLY A 463 -13.57 -9.64 7.14
C GLY A 463 -12.21 -9.02 7.40
N LYS A 464 -11.28 -9.78 7.99
CA LYS A 464 -9.88 -9.32 8.10
C LYS A 464 -9.15 -9.36 6.75
N SER A 465 -9.71 -10.05 5.76
CA SER A 465 -9.23 -10.19 4.37
C SER A 465 -7.73 -10.48 4.26
N TRP A 466 -7.18 -11.18 5.26
CA TRP A 466 -5.75 -11.37 5.34
C TRP A 466 -5.22 -12.36 4.29
N ARG A 467 -6.05 -13.34 3.89
CA ARG A 467 -5.73 -14.28 2.79
C ARG A 467 -5.70 -13.56 1.44
N SER A 468 -6.59 -12.58 1.26
CA SER A 468 -6.60 -11.68 0.10
C SER A 468 -5.32 -10.86 0.03
N TYR A 469 -4.97 -10.19 1.13
CA TYR A 469 -3.69 -9.46 1.23
C TYR A 469 -2.48 -10.37 0.99
N ALA A 470 -2.43 -11.53 1.66
CA ALA A 470 -1.33 -12.47 1.54
C ALA A 470 -1.07 -12.87 0.07
N THR A 471 -2.14 -13.17 -0.67
CA THR A 471 -2.05 -13.58 -2.08
C THR A 471 -1.38 -12.51 -2.93
N ILE A 472 -1.86 -11.26 -2.85
CA ILE A 472 -1.31 -10.18 -3.67
C ILE A 472 0.06 -9.71 -3.17
N ALA A 473 0.32 -9.74 -1.87
CA ALA A 473 1.62 -9.41 -1.30
C ALA A 473 2.68 -10.44 -1.71
N CYS A 474 2.33 -11.72 -1.86
CA CYS A 474 3.23 -12.72 -2.41
C CYS A 474 3.60 -12.44 -3.88
N CYS A 475 2.69 -11.87 -4.67
CA CYS A 475 2.96 -11.42 -6.03
C CYS A 475 4.01 -10.30 -6.05
N ASP A 476 3.82 -9.25 -5.25
CA ASP A 476 4.76 -8.13 -5.21
C ASP A 476 6.10 -8.51 -4.56
N ALA A 477 6.11 -9.42 -3.58
CA ALA A 477 7.31 -9.85 -2.86
C ALA A 477 8.35 -10.53 -3.78
N VAL A 478 7.93 -11.05 -4.93
CA VAL A 478 8.81 -11.67 -5.94
C VAL A 478 9.03 -10.79 -7.16
N GLY A 479 8.60 -9.52 -7.11
CA GLY A 479 8.81 -8.53 -8.18
C GLY A 479 7.66 -8.40 -9.17
N GLY A 480 6.50 -9.01 -8.89
CA GLY A 480 5.28 -8.83 -9.67
C GLY A 480 4.63 -7.46 -9.50
N ASN A 481 3.53 -7.26 -10.21
CA ASN A 481 2.65 -6.10 -10.07
C ASN A 481 1.25 -6.58 -9.69
N SER A 482 0.93 -6.53 -8.39
CA SER A 482 -0.39 -6.93 -7.89
C SER A 482 -1.53 -6.07 -8.43
N GLN A 483 -1.26 -4.86 -8.95
CA GLN A 483 -2.29 -3.98 -9.50
C GLN A 483 -2.97 -4.59 -10.74
N ASP A 484 -2.21 -5.37 -11.53
CA ASP A 484 -2.72 -6.11 -12.70
C ASP A 484 -3.58 -7.32 -12.28
N ALA A 485 -3.58 -7.65 -10.99
CA ALA A 485 -4.27 -8.77 -10.39
C ALA A 485 -5.19 -8.33 -9.24
N ILE A 486 -5.72 -7.09 -9.25
CA ILE A 486 -6.57 -6.57 -8.16
C ILE A 486 -7.80 -7.45 -7.88
N ASP A 487 -8.38 -8.08 -8.91
CA ASP A 487 -9.50 -9.03 -8.79
C ASP A 487 -9.17 -10.27 -7.96
N TRP A 488 -7.88 -10.55 -7.73
CA TRP A 488 -7.42 -11.65 -6.88
C TRP A 488 -7.53 -11.35 -5.38
N LEU A 489 -8.00 -10.16 -4.99
CA LEU A 489 -8.47 -9.92 -3.64
C LEU A 489 -9.76 -10.70 -3.35
N ALA A 490 -10.66 -10.84 -4.33
CA ALA A 490 -11.94 -11.49 -4.13
C ALA A 490 -11.86 -13.03 -4.09
N LEU A 491 -11.00 -13.66 -4.91
CA LEU A 491 -10.92 -15.14 -4.96
C LEU A 491 -10.63 -15.79 -3.58
N PRO A 492 -9.62 -15.34 -2.81
CA PRO A 492 -9.36 -15.86 -1.46
C PRO A 492 -10.54 -15.63 -0.50
N GLU A 493 -11.22 -14.48 -0.62
CA GLU A 493 -12.34 -14.12 0.24
C GLU A 493 -13.58 -14.96 -0.09
N LEU A 494 -13.88 -15.19 -1.37
CA LEU A 494 -14.98 -16.06 -1.82
C LEU A 494 -14.74 -17.52 -1.40
N LEU A 495 -13.52 -18.05 -1.60
CA LEU A 495 -13.17 -19.37 -1.11
C LEU A 495 -13.39 -19.48 0.41
N HIS A 496 -12.94 -18.48 1.16
CA HIS A 496 -13.07 -18.48 2.62
C HIS A 496 -14.52 -18.32 3.08
N VAL A 497 -15.30 -17.42 2.47
CA VAL A 497 -16.71 -17.25 2.81
C VAL A 497 -17.53 -18.48 2.46
N GLY A 498 -17.26 -19.12 1.31
CA GLY A 498 -17.86 -20.40 0.97
C GLY A 498 -17.64 -21.45 2.05
N SER A 499 -16.39 -21.57 2.54
CA SER A 499 -16.08 -22.51 3.61
C SER A 499 -16.79 -22.16 4.91
N LEU A 500 -16.85 -20.88 5.28
CA LEU A 500 -17.56 -20.44 6.50
C LEU A 500 -19.06 -20.71 6.43
N MET A 501 -19.70 -20.49 5.29
CA MET A 501 -21.14 -20.72 5.13
C MET A 501 -21.50 -22.20 5.30
N VAL A 502 -20.70 -23.10 4.72
CA VAL A 502 -20.91 -24.55 4.83
C VAL A 502 -20.56 -25.04 6.24
N ASP A 503 -19.46 -24.57 6.81
CA ASP A 503 -19.02 -24.85 8.20
C ASP A 503 -20.08 -24.39 9.22
N ASP A 504 -20.67 -23.21 9.03
CA ASP A 504 -21.72 -22.69 9.92
C ASP A 504 -22.94 -23.62 9.97
N VAL A 505 -23.32 -24.25 8.86
CA VAL A 505 -24.42 -25.23 8.82
C VAL A 505 -24.02 -26.53 9.54
N GLN A 506 -22.80 -27.01 9.28
CA GLN A 506 -22.27 -28.24 9.90
C GLN A 506 -22.20 -28.12 11.43
N ASP A 507 -21.75 -26.96 11.91
CA ASP A 507 -21.59 -26.66 13.34
C ASP A 507 -22.85 -26.09 14.00
N LYS A 508 -23.93 -25.84 13.22
CA LYS A 508 -25.16 -25.16 13.67
C LYS A 508 -24.89 -23.79 14.32
N SER A 509 -23.94 -23.06 13.77
CA SER A 509 -23.50 -21.76 14.28
C SER A 509 -24.56 -20.68 14.01
N LEU A 510 -25.02 -19.99 15.05
CA LEU A 510 -26.07 -18.97 14.90
C LEU A 510 -25.56 -17.61 14.40
N VAL A 511 -24.28 -17.31 14.60
CA VAL A 511 -23.71 -15.97 14.38
C VAL A 511 -22.41 -16.05 13.59
N ARG A 512 -22.26 -15.18 12.59
CA ARG A 512 -21.06 -15.01 11.77
C ARG A 512 -20.80 -13.54 11.47
N ARG A 513 -19.56 -13.10 11.74
CA ARG A 513 -19.09 -11.71 11.50
C ARG A 513 -20.03 -10.66 12.14
N GLY A 514 -20.48 -10.93 13.37
CA GLY A 514 -21.33 -10.02 14.15
C GLY A 514 -22.82 -10.03 13.80
N GLY A 515 -23.27 -10.82 12.81
CA GLY A 515 -24.69 -10.96 12.45
C GLY A 515 -25.13 -12.43 12.33
N PRO A 516 -26.42 -12.71 12.06
CA PRO A 516 -26.93 -14.09 11.93
C PRO A 516 -26.22 -14.88 10.83
N ALA A 517 -25.89 -16.15 11.06
CA ALA A 517 -25.28 -16.98 10.02
C ALA A 517 -26.21 -17.13 8.80
N ALA A 518 -25.64 -17.41 7.62
CA ALA A 518 -26.40 -17.41 6.37
C ALA A 518 -27.58 -18.40 6.39
N HIS A 519 -27.43 -19.58 7.00
CA HIS A 519 -28.48 -20.58 7.10
C HIS A 519 -29.62 -20.19 8.04
N VAL A 520 -29.35 -19.32 9.02
CA VAL A 520 -30.39 -18.76 9.91
C VAL A 520 -31.32 -17.83 9.14
N VAL A 521 -30.79 -17.09 8.16
CA VAL A 521 -31.56 -16.12 7.36
C VAL A 521 -32.20 -16.77 6.14
N HIS A 522 -31.44 -17.61 5.42
CA HIS A 522 -31.82 -18.13 4.11
C HIS A 522 -32.22 -19.61 4.11
N GLY A 523 -32.07 -20.30 5.24
CA GLY A 523 -32.27 -21.75 5.35
C GLY A 523 -31.06 -22.56 4.87
N ASP A 524 -30.95 -23.79 5.38
CA ASP A 524 -29.81 -24.67 5.16
C ASP A 524 -29.55 -24.95 3.68
N ALA A 525 -30.60 -25.26 2.90
CA ALA A 525 -30.47 -25.62 1.49
C ALA A 525 -29.84 -24.50 0.65
N ILE A 526 -30.29 -23.25 0.84
CA ILE A 526 -29.76 -22.09 0.13
C ILE A 526 -28.35 -21.77 0.61
N ALA A 527 -28.11 -21.81 1.93
CA ALA A 527 -26.79 -21.53 2.48
C ALA A 527 -25.73 -22.53 1.99
N ILE A 528 -26.06 -23.83 1.95
CA ILE A 528 -25.18 -24.87 1.38
C ILE A 528 -24.93 -24.62 -0.11
N ASN A 529 -25.97 -24.35 -0.89
CA ASN A 529 -25.84 -24.13 -2.34
C ASN A 529 -24.98 -22.89 -2.66
N SER A 530 -25.28 -21.75 -2.03
CA SER A 530 -24.51 -20.51 -2.22
C SER A 530 -23.10 -20.60 -1.64
N GLY A 531 -22.91 -21.31 -0.52
CA GLY A 531 -21.59 -21.55 0.07
C GLY A 531 -20.71 -22.37 -0.88
N ASN A 532 -21.24 -23.45 -1.43
CA ASN A 532 -20.57 -24.24 -2.47
C ASN A 532 -20.33 -23.40 -3.74
N ALA A 533 -21.22 -22.48 -4.06
CA ALA A 533 -21.06 -21.60 -5.20
C ALA A 533 -19.90 -20.62 -5.11
N ALA A 534 -19.66 -20.10 -3.91
CA ALA A 534 -18.51 -19.23 -3.69
C ALA A 534 -17.17 -19.90 -4.05
N TYR A 535 -17.07 -21.24 -3.97
CA TYR A 535 -15.88 -21.98 -4.42
C TYR A 535 -15.64 -21.89 -5.94
N PHE A 536 -16.68 -21.90 -6.76
CA PHE A 536 -16.48 -21.85 -8.21
C PHE A 536 -16.49 -20.42 -8.77
N LEU A 537 -17.07 -19.45 -8.06
CA LEU A 537 -17.09 -18.05 -8.50
C LEU A 537 -15.69 -17.42 -8.63
N GLY A 538 -14.70 -17.92 -7.88
CA GLY A 538 -13.29 -17.52 -8.02
C GLY A 538 -12.69 -17.82 -9.40
N GLN A 539 -13.28 -18.74 -10.17
CA GLN A 539 -12.87 -19.09 -11.53
C GLN A 539 -12.77 -17.87 -12.46
N TYR A 540 -13.64 -16.89 -12.23
CA TYR A 540 -13.65 -15.62 -12.94
C TYR A 540 -12.28 -14.92 -12.97
N CYS A 541 -11.59 -14.89 -11.82
CA CYS A 541 -10.26 -14.29 -11.69
C CYS A 541 -9.23 -15.05 -12.53
N ILE A 542 -9.33 -16.38 -12.56
CA ILE A 542 -8.40 -17.27 -13.29
C ILE A 542 -8.55 -17.09 -14.81
N TYR A 543 -9.77 -16.90 -15.31
CA TYR A 543 -9.96 -16.70 -16.75
C TYR A 543 -9.41 -15.37 -17.25
N ARG A 544 -9.61 -14.30 -16.47
CA ARG A 544 -9.27 -12.92 -16.86
C ARG A 544 -7.80 -12.56 -16.68
N VAL A 545 -7.07 -13.29 -15.83
CA VAL A 545 -5.65 -13.00 -15.64
C VAL A 545 -4.87 -13.24 -16.94
N ASP A 546 -3.97 -12.31 -17.26
CA ASP A 546 -3.07 -12.44 -18.41
C ASP A 546 -1.90 -13.38 -18.07
N LYS A 547 -2.13 -14.68 -18.26
CA LYS A 547 -1.18 -15.77 -17.98
C LYS A 547 -1.27 -16.86 -19.04
N SER A 548 -0.19 -17.62 -19.18
CA SER A 548 -0.14 -18.77 -20.09
C SER A 548 -1.19 -19.83 -19.71
N PHE A 549 -1.52 -20.69 -20.67
CA PHE A 549 -2.40 -21.82 -20.41
C PHE A 549 -1.86 -22.75 -19.32
N GLU A 550 -0.55 -22.97 -19.30
CA GLU A 550 0.14 -23.78 -18.29
C GLU A 550 0.01 -23.17 -16.89
N ASP A 551 0.28 -21.87 -16.75
CA ASP A 551 0.12 -21.13 -15.49
C ASP A 551 -1.32 -21.19 -14.99
N LYS A 552 -2.30 -20.96 -15.87
CA LYS A 552 -3.73 -21.05 -15.52
C LYS A 552 -4.09 -22.46 -15.05
N THR A 553 -3.59 -23.49 -15.73
CA THR A 553 -3.82 -24.90 -15.36
C THR A 553 -3.21 -25.21 -13.99
N GLN A 554 -2.00 -24.73 -13.72
CA GLN A 554 -1.35 -24.93 -12.42
C GLN A 554 -2.11 -24.23 -11.28
N ILE A 555 -2.60 -23.01 -11.51
CA ILE A 555 -3.47 -22.30 -10.58
C ILE A 555 -4.73 -23.14 -10.28
N TYR A 556 -5.39 -23.69 -11.30
CA TYR A 556 -6.55 -24.58 -11.11
C TYR A 556 -6.20 -25.78 -10.23
N ASN A 557 -5.09 -26.47 -10.55
CA ASN A 557 -4.65 -27.63 -9.78
C ASN A 557 -4.46 -27.29 -8.30
N TRP A 558 -3.72 -26.22 -8.00
CA TRP A 558 -3.52 -25.75 -6.63
C TRP A 558 -4.80 -25.31 -5.94
N TYR A 559 -5.72 -24.65 -6.65
CA TYR A 559 -7.01 -24.26 -6.11
C TYR A 559 -7.83 -25.49 -5.67
N PHE A 560 -7.94 -26.50 -6.54
CA PHE A 560 -8.67 -27.72 -6.22
C PHE A 560 -7.95 -28.59 -5.17
N GLU A 561 -6.62 -28.62 -5.16
CA GLU A 561 -5.85 -29.25 -4.09
C GLU A 561 -6.11 -28.60 -2.73
N ALA A 562 -6.15 -27.27 -2.67
CA ALA A 562 -6.51 -26.54 -1.45
C ALA A 562 -7.92 -26.88 -0.95
N MET A 563 -8.88 -27.00 -1.86
CA MET A 563 -10.25 -27.41 -1.51
C MET A 563 -10.33 -28.84 -1.01
N ARG A 564 -9.66 -29.79 -1.68
CA ARG A 564 -9.61 -31.20 -1.21
C ARG A 564 -8.95 -31.29 0.16
N ALA A 565 -7.83 -30.59 0.37
CA ALA A 565 -7.14 -30.57 1.65
C ALA A 565 -8.03 -29.98 2.76
N SER A 566 -8.64 -28.82 2.54
CA SER A 566 -9.51 -28.18 3.53
C SER A 566 -10.73 -29.01 3.90
N HIS A 567 -11.40 -29.63 2.93
CA HIS A 567 -12.55 -30.52 3.22
C HIS A 567 -12.12 -31.81 3.92
N SER A 568 -10.93 -32.34 3.61
CA SER A 568 -10.37 -33.48 4.35
C SER A 568 -10.09 -33.09 5.80
N GLY A 569 -9.52 -31.90 6.03
CA GLY A 569 -9.31 -31.36 7.38
C GLY A 569 -10.62 -31.13 8.13
N GLN A 570 -11.63 -30.57 7.46
CA GLN A 570 -12.97 -30.37 8.02
C GLN A 570 -13.61 -31.69 8.44
N ALA A 571 -13.51 -32.74 7.62
CA ALA A 571 -14.04 -34.06 7.96
C ALA A 571 -13.39 -34.63 9.24
N MET A 572 -12.06 -34.48 9.38
CA MET A 572 -11.36 -34.90 10.59
C MET A 572 -11.76 -34.08 11.83
N ASP A 573 -11.99 -32.77 11.65
CA ASP A 573 -12.42 -31.87 12.72
C ASP A 573 -13.83 -32.21 13.23
N ILE A 574 -14.78 -32.45 12.30
CA ILE A 574 -16.16 -32.87 12.62
C ILE A 574 -16.19 -34.20 13.36
N TYR A 575 -15.40 -35.18 12.89
CA TYR A 575 -15.35 -36.50 13.54
C TYR A 575 -14.69 -36.44 14.93
N GLY A 576 -13.70 -35.56 15.10
CA GLY A 576 -12.96 -35.40 16.35
C GLY A 576 -11.97 -36.53 16.65
N LEU A 577 -11.38 -36.49 17.84
CA LEU A 577 -10.31 -37.42 18.26
C LEU A 577 -10.66 -38.21 19.54
N ASP A 578 -11.92 -38.14 20.00
CA ASP A 578 -12.40 -38.71 21.25
C ASP A 578 -12.15 -40.22 21.34
N TYR A 579 -12.24 -40.92 20.20
CA TYR A 579 -11.98 -42.36 20.11
C TYR A 579 -10.56 -42.77 20.55
N MET A 580 -9.60 -41.84 20.55
CA MET A 580 -8.23 -42.09 21.00
C MET A 580 -8.07 -41.96 22.52
N MET A 581 -8.95 -41.20 23.17
CA MET A 581 -8.79 -40.80 24.57
C MET A 581 -8.68 -41.96 25.55
N PRO A 582 -9.46 -43.06 25.44
CA PRO A 582 -9.32 -44.21 26.33
C PRO A 582 -7.91 -44.81 26.34
N LYS A 583 -7.20 -44.76 25.20
CA LYS A 583 -5.81 -45.23 25.09
C LYS A 583 -4.82 -44.13 25.44
N ALA A 584 -5.04 -42.88 25.02
CA ALA A 584 -4.16 -41.75 25.32
C ALA A 584 -3.99 -41.47 26.82
N ILE A 585 -5.03 -41.72 27.63
CA ILE A 585 -4.98 -41.61 29.10
C ILE A 585 -3.97 -42.60 29.70
N LYS A 586 -3.85 -43.79 29.12
CA LYS A 586 -3.03 -44.91 29.63
C LYS A 586 -1.64 -44.96 29.02
N ASP A 587 -1.50 -44.52 27.78
CA ASP A 587 -0.29 -44.66 26.96
C ASP A 587 0.22 -43.31 26.44
N THR A 588 1.45 -42.97 26.82
CA THR A 588 2.13 -41.72 26.43
C THR A 588 2.42 -41.64 24.94
N GLU A 589 2.67 -42.75 24.24
CA GLU A 589 2.92 -42.71 22.79
C GLU A 589 1.63 -42.39 22.02
N THR A 590 0.50 -42.96 22.44
CA THR A 590 -0.81 -42.56 21.91
C THR A 590 -1.13 -41.09 22.22
N ALA A 591 -0.75 -40.58 23.39
CA ALA A 591 -0.93 -39.16 23.71
C ALA A 591 -0.06 -38.24 22.84
N LYS A 592 1.19 -38.59 22.54
CA LYS A 592 2.02 -37.86 21.56
C LYS A 592 1.44 -37.91 20.14
N LEU A 593 0.85 -39.04 19.76
CA LEU A 593 0.17 -39.18 18.46
C LEU A 593 -1.05 -38.26 18.34
N LEU A 594 -1.77 -38.01 19.44
CA LEU A 594 -2.90 -37.09 19.49
C LEU A 594 -2.48 -35.68 19.03
N GLN A 595 -1.38 -35.17 19.58
CA GLN A 595 -0.81 -33.87 19.19
C GLN A 595 -0.50 -33.81 17.68
N LYS A 596 0.10 -34.87 17.12
CA LYS A 596 0.38 -34.94 15.67
C LYS A 596 -0.89 -34.91 14.81
N ARG A 597 -1.97 -35.56 15.25
CA ARG A 597 -3.25 -35.60 14.54
C ARG A 597 -3.99 -34.26 14.59
N VAL A 598 -3.91 -33.54 15.70
CA VAL A 598 -4.42 -32.16 15.79
C VAL A 598 -3.68 -31.25 14.80
N ILE A 599 -2.34 -31.29 14.76
CA ILE A 599 -1.54 -30.52 13.79
C ILE A 599 -1.91 -30.90 12.35
N ALA A 600 -2.09 -32.18 12.05
CA ALA A 600 -2.49 -32.62 10.70
C ALA A 600 -3.86 -32.04 10.30
N THR A 601 -4.82 -32.02 11.23
CA THR A 601 -6.14 -31.41 11.02
C THR A 601 -6.02 -29.90 10.76
N HIS A 602 -5.24 -29.18 11.58
CA HIS A 602 -4.97 -27.75 11.39
C HIS A 602 -4.29 -27.46 10.04
N ARG A 603 -3.31 -28.30 9.67
CA ARG A 603 -2.59 -28.21 8.41
C ARG A 603 -3.55 -28.31 7.24
N LEU A 604 -4.44 -29.31 7.25
CA LEU A 604 -5.40 -29.54 6.18
C LEU A 604 -6.50 -28.47 6.13
N LYS A 605 -7.18 -28.21 7.27
CA LYS A 605 -8.35 -27.32 7.36
C LYS A 605 -8.00 -25.86 7.07
N SER A 606 -6.88 -25.36 7.59
CA SER A 606 -6.57 -23.92 7.59
C SER A 606 -5.26 -23.58 6.86
N ALA A 607 -4.20 -24.35 7.09
CA ALA A 607 -2.87 -24.00 6.59
C ALA A 607 -2.69 -24.27 5.09
N ALA A 608 -3.24 -25.36 4.57
CA ALA A 608 -3.15 -25.72 3.16
C ALA A 608 -3.79 -24.65 2.26
N PRO A 609 -5.02 -24.14 2.52
CA PRO A 609 -5.55 -22.99 1.78
C PRO A 609 -4.61 -21.77 1.77
N ALA A 610 -4.03 -21.41 2.92
CA ALA A 610 -3.10 -20.29 2.98
C ALA A 610 -1.82 -20.54 2.15
N SER A 611 -1.27 -21.76 2.24
CA SER A 611 -0.09 -22.19 1.49
C SER A 611 -0.31 -22.14 -0.02
N TYR A 612 -1.40 -22.72 -0.52
CA TYR A 612 -1.70 -22.73 -1.94
C TYR A 612 -2.01 -21.33 -2.49
N LEU A 613 -2.74 -20.50 -1.74
CA LEU A 613 -2.98 -19.10 -2.12
C LEU A 613 -1.68 -18.29 -2.21
N ALA A 614 -0.73 -18.54 -1.30
CA ALA A 614 0.59 -17.92 -1.36
C ALA A 614 1.39 -18.38 -2.59
N ARG A 615 1.37 -19.68 -2.92
CA ARG A 615 1.98 -20.24 -4.15
C ARG A 615 1.40 -19.61 -5.41
N ILE A 616 0.07 -19.48 -5.48
CA ILE A 616 -0.63 -18.77 -6.56
C ILE A 616 -0.13 -17.33 -6.65
N GLY A 617 -0.05 -16.61 -5.54
CA GLY A 617 0.47 -15.24 -5.48
C GLY A 617 1.88 -15.12 -6.08
N VAL A 618 2.80 -16.03 -5.70
CA VAL A 618 4.16 -16.06 -6.27
C VAL A 618 4.15 -16.33 -7.78
N LEU A 619 3.32 -17.26 -8.26
CA LEU A 619 3.19 -17.55 -9.70
C LEU A 619 2.63 -16.35 -10.47
N LEU A 620 1.67 -15.61 -9.89
CA LEU A 620 1.20 -14.34 -10.44
C LEU A 620 2.35 -13.33 -10.58
N GLY A 621 3.25 -13.29 -9.61
CA GLY A 621 4.44 -12.45 -9.63
C GLY A 621 5.61 -12.97 -10.46
N LYS A 622 5.46 -14.13 -11.13
CA LYS A 622 6.53 -14.80 -11.91
C LYS A 622 7.75 -15.17 -11.05
N GLY A 623 7.55 -15.49 -9.78
CA GLY A 623 8.61 -15.97 -8.91
C GLY A 623 9.13 -17.36 -9.30
N SER A 624 10.34 -17.67 -8.84
CA SER A 624 10.98 -18.98 -9.09
C SER A 624 10.31 -20.11 -8.30
N GLN A 625 10.53 -21.37 -8.73
CA GLN A 625 10.02 -22.54 -7.99
C GLN A 625 10.48 -22.54 -6.52
N ALA A 626 11.72 -22.16 -6.25
CA ALA A 626 12.23 -22.03 -4.88
C ALA A 626 11.45 -21.00 -4.05
N GLN A 627 11.05 -19.88 -4.66
CA GLN A 627 10.20 -18.88 -4.00
C GLN A 627 8.78 -19.39 -3.80
N ILE A 628 8.21 -20.12 -4.76
CA ILE A 628 6.87 -20.75 -4.66
C ILE A 628 6.85 -21.70 -3.45
N ASP A 629 7.83 -22.60 -3.35
CA ASP A 629 7.89 -23.61 -2.30
C ASP A 629 8.12 -22.96 -0.93
N ALA A 630 9.09 -22.05 -0.81
CA ALA A 630 9.39 -21.40 0.46
C ALA A 630 8.25 -20.51 0.96
N MET A 631 7.58 -19.77 0.06
CA MET A 631 6.44 -18.94 0.42
C MET A 631 5.24 -19.81 0.84
N GLY A 632 4.97 -20.89 0.10
CA GLY A 632 3.94 -21.86 0.47
C GLY A 632 4.20 -22.49 1.85
N ASN A 633 5.44 -22.88 2.14
CA ASN A 633 5.83 -23.43 3.43
C ASN A 633 5.71 -22.40 4.57
N TYR A 634 6.04 -21.14 4.30
CA TYR A 634 5.87 -20.05 5.27
C TYR A 634 4.41 -19.80 5.62
N PHE A 635 3.51 -19.77 4.63
CA PHE A 635 2.07 -19.61 4.89
C PHE A 635 1.41 -20.86 5.48
N GLU A 636 1.93 -22.07 5.18
CA GLU A 636 1.55 -23.27 5.92
C GLU A 636 1.94 -23.15 7.41
N ALA A 637 3.19 -22.77 7.69
CA ALA A 637 3.66 -22.55 9.05
C ALA A 637 2.80 -21.50 9.77
N LEU A 638 2.51 -20.36 9.13
CA LEU A 638 1.62 -19.34 9.67
C LEU A 638 0.22 -19.87 9.96
N GLY A 639 -0.37 -20.67 9.06
CA GLY A 639 -1.70 -21.25 9.24
C GLY A 639 -1.77 -22.23 10.41
N ILE A 640 -0.75 -23.09 10.58
CA ILE A 640 -0.64 -23.99 11.73
C ILE A 640 -0.48 -23.19 13.03
N SER A 641 0.47 -22.25 13.05
CA SER A 641 0.72 -21.39 14.21
C SER A 641 -0.50 -20.58 14.60
N PHE A 642 -1.27 -20.09 13.62
CA PHE A 642 -2.50 -19.34 13.86
C PHE A 642 -3.55 -20.17 14.61
N GLN A 643 -3.79 -21.42 14.20
CA GLN A 643 -4.74 -22.30 14.89
C GLN A 643 -4.27 -22.67 16.30
N ILE A 644 -2.97 -22.93 16.49
CA ILE A 644 -2.41 -23.20 17.83
C ILE A 644 -2.64 -22.01 18.77
N ILE A 645 -2.44 -20.78 18.29
CA ILE A 645 -2.69 -19.57 19.06
C ILE A 645 -4.19 -19.37 19.33
N ASP A 646 -5.06 -19.62 18.35
CA ASP A 646 -6.52 -19.48 18.52
C ASP A 646 -7.04 -20.43 19.61
N ASP A 647 -6.65 -21.70 19.57
CA ASP A 647 -6.93 -22.71 20.59
C ASP A 647 -6.41 -22.29 21.98
N THR A 648 -5.27 -21.60 22.02
CA THR A 648 -4.64 -21.14 23.27
C THR A 648 -5.36 -19.91 23.84
N LEU A 649 -5.74 -18.95 23.00
CA LEU A 649 -6.48 -17.74 23.38
C LEU A 649 -7.88 -18.09 23.89
N ASN A 650 -8.51 -19.14 23.34
CA ASN A 650 -9.77 -19.69 23.83
C ASN A 650 -9.76 -19.94 25.35
N LEU A 651 -8.64 -20.43 25.87
CA LEU A 651 -8.45 -20.78 27.29
C LEU A 651 -8.17 -19.57 28.19
N LYS A 652 -7.51 -18.52 27.67
CA LYS A 652 -7.19 -17.31 28.44
C LYS A 652 -8.40 -16.42 28.65
N GLY A 653 -9.38 -16.47 27.74
CA GLY A 653 -10.49 -15.54 27.68
C GLY A 653 -10.13 -14.25 26.91
N PHE A 654 -11.14 -13.52 26.46
CA PHE A 654 -11.01 -12.33 25.61
C PHE A 654 -11.27 -11.08 26.46
N LYS A 655 -10.47 -9.99 26.32
CA LYS A 655 -10.64 -8.76 27.16
C LYS A 655 -12.02 -8.12 27.06
N ASP A 656 -12.75 -8.35 25.98
CA ASP A 656 -14.07 -7.74 25.73
C ASP A 656 -15.25 -8.71 25.96
N ASN A 657 -15.05 -9.89 26.56
CA ASN A 657 -16.10 -10.93 26.74
C ASN A 657 -16.85 -11.34 25.44
N LEU A 658 -16.29 -11.06 24.26
CA LEU A 658 -16.89 -11.37 22.95
C LEU A 658 -17.06 -12.89 22.71
N LYS A 659 -16.33 -13.71 23.46
CA LYS A 659 -16.44 -15.17 23.50
C LYS A 659 -16.28 -15.65 24.94
N THR A 660 -16.98 -16.72 25.29
CA THR A 660 -16.91 -17.32 26.62
C THR A 660 -15.56 -18.00 26.81
N LYS A 661 -14.88 -17.73 27.93
CA LYS A 661 -13.61 -18.39 28.29
C LYS A 661 -13.79 -19.91 28.31
N ALA A 662 -12.89 -20.65 27.66
CA ALA A 662 -12.91 -22.11 27.54
C ALA A 662 -14.18 -22.68 26.87
N GLU A 663 -14.73 -21.98 25.87
CA GLU A 663 -15.83 -22.49 25.04
C GLU A 663 -15.47 -23.81 24.34
N ASP A 664 -14.20 -24.02 23.97
CA ASP A 664 -13.77 -25.27 23.33
C ASP A 664 -13.85 -26.48 24.28
N ILE A 665 -13.56 -26.26 25.57
CA ILE A 665 -13.76 -27.29 26.61
C ILE A 665 -15.26 -27.55 26.79
N THR A 666 -16.08 -26.49 26.76
CA THR A 666 -17.55 -26.62 26.83
C THR A 666 -18.11 -27.41 25.65
N ALA A 667 -17.54 -27.26 24.45
CA ALA A 667 -17.89 -28.04 23.27
C ALA A 667 -17.34 -29.48 23.29
N GLY A 668 -16.45 -29.79 24.24
CA GLY A 668 -15.76 -31.08 24.35
C GLY A 668 -14.68 -31.30 23.30
N LYS A 669 -14.12 -30.22 22.72
CA LYS A 669 -13.12 -30.31 21.65
C LYS A 669 -11.74 -30.68 22.20
N ILE A 670 -11.05 -31.56 21.49
CA ILE A 670 -9.64 -31.89 21.75
C ILE A 670 -8.76 -30.93 20.95
N THR A 671 -8.59 -29.73 21.50
CA THR A 671 -7.74 -28.68 20.92
C THR A 671 -6.25 -28.93 21.18
N TYR A 672 -5.38 -28.15 20.54
CA TYR A 672 -3.93 -28.30 20.65
C TYR A 672 -3.39 -28.27 22.09
N PRO A 673 -3.81 -27.34 22.97
CA PRO A 673 -3.40 -27.34 24.37
C PRO A 673 -3.79 -28.63 25.11
N ILE A 674 -4.98 -29.17 24.87
CA ILE A 674 -5.43 -30.44 25.48
C ILE A 674 -4.56 -31.59 25.00
N ALA A 675 -4.35 -31.71 23.69
CA ALA A 675 -3.52 -32.77 23.11
C ALA A 675 -2.06 -32.70 23.61
N LYS A 676 -1.51 -31.49 23.73
CA LYS A 676 -0.17 -31.26 24.28
C LYS A 676 -0.09 -31.63 25.76
N ALA A 677 -1.08 -31.25 26.56
CA ALA A 677 -1.15 -31.61 27.98
C ALA A 677 -1.18 -33.14 28.16
N MET A 678 -1.99 -33.85 27.37
CA MET A 678 -2.07 -35.31 27.41
C MET A 678 -0.70 -35.96 27.20
N ALA A 679 0.21 -35.36 26.43
CA ALA A 679 1.54 -35.92 26.18
C ALA A 679 2.51 -35.78 27.38
N VAL A 680 2.26 -34.86 28.32
CA VAL A 680 3.24 -34.47 29.36
C VAL A 680 2.75 -34.62 30.81
N ILE A 681 1.44 -34.58 31.06
CA ILE A 681 0.87 -34.67 32.41
C ILE A 681 0.77 -36.13 32.90
N SER A 682 0.57 -36.32 34.21
CA SER A 682 0.44 -37.65 34.83
C SER A 682 -0.82 -38.39 34.37
N ALA A 683 -0.83 -39.72 34.41
CA ALA A 683 -2.00 -40.52 34.02
C ALA A 683 -3.28 -40.16 34.81
N LYS A 684 -3.13 -39.80 36.10
CA LYS A 684 -4.24 -39.34 36.95
C LYS A 684 -4.82 -38.01 36.43
N GLU A 685 -3.96 -37.06 36.08
CA GLU A 685 -4.39 -35.76 35.53
C GLU A 685 -4.91 -35.88 34.10
N ARG A 686 -4.37 -36.80 33.27
CA ARG A 686 -4.94 -37.12 31.94
C ARG A 686 -6.39 -37.57 32.07
N LYS A 687 -6.64 -38.51 32.99
CA LYS A 687 -7.99 -39.01 33.26
C LYS A 687 -8.89 -37.86 33.70
N ARG A 688 -8.45 -37.06 34.67
CA ARG A 688 -9.26 -35.95 35.21
C ARG A 688 -9.55 -34.86 34.16
N LEU A 689 -8.55 -34.46 33.39
CA LEU A 689 -8.69 -33.48 32.32
C LEU A 689 -9.68 -33.98 31.27
N TRP A 690 -9.60 -35.27 30.89
CA TRP A 690 -10.57 -35.85 29.96
C TRP A 690 -11.98 -35.94 30.52
N GLU A 691 -12.16 -36.30 31.80
CA GLU A 691 -13.49 -36.29 32.46
C GLU A 691 -14.15 -34.91 32.34
N ILE A 692 -13.38 -33.83 32.53
CA ILE A 692 -13.91 -32.46 32.42
C ILE A 692 -14.26 -32.13 30.96
N VAL A 693 -13.37 -32.40 30.00
CA VAL A 693 -13.59 -32.08 28.57
C VAL A 693 -14.77 -32.88 28.01
N SER A 694 -14.81 -34.19 28.25
CA SER A 694 -15.86 -35.07 27.74
C SER A 694 -17.24 -34.82 28.35
N ALA A 695 -17.30 -34.18 29.53
CA ALA A 695 -18.56 -33.79 30.15
C ALA A 695 -19.28 -32.63 29.42
N LYS A 696 -18.60 -31.93 28.49
CA LYS A 696 -19.16 -30.76 27.76
C LYS A 696 -19.80 -29.74 28.72
N THR A 697 -19.12 -29.52 29.84
CA THR A 697 -19.67 -28.78 30.98
C THR A 697 -19.55 -27.28 30.78
N SER A 698 -20.54 -26.53 31.29
CA SER A 698 -20.47 -25.06 31.44
C SER A 698 -20.18 -24.65 32.89
N ASP A 699 -19.87 -25.60 33.78
CA ASP A 699 -19.53 -25.32 35.18
C ASP A 699 -18.17 -24.62 35.27
N THR A 700 -18.19 -23.35 35.70
CA THR A 700 -17.01 -22.51 35.82
C THR A 700 -15.96 -23.07 36.77
N LYS A 701 -16.33 -23.86 37.77
CA LYS A 701 -15.37 -24.53 38.68
C LYS A 701 -14.61 -25.63 37.97
N LEU A 702 -15.30 -26.47 37.21
CA LEU A 702 -14.68 -27.55 36.43
C LEU A 702 -13.80 -26.97 35.30
N LEU A 703 -14.27 -25.92 34.63
CA LEU A 703 -13.47 -25.21 33.62
C LEU A 703 -12.20 -24.61 34.23
N SER A 704 -12.31 -24.00 35.41
CA SER A 704 -11.15 -23.45 36.12
C SER A 704 -10.19 -24.54 36.60
N GLU A 705 -10.70 -25.71 36.99
CA GLU A 705 -9.88 -26.88 37.33
C GLU A 705 -9.08 -27.38 36.11
N ALA A 706 -9.72 -27.55 34.96
CA ALA A 706 -9.05 -27.95 33.73
C ALA A 706 -7.94 -26.95 33.34
N ILE A 707 -8.24 -25.65 33.41
CA ILE A 707 -7.24 -24.60 33.15
C ILE A 707 -6.10 -24.67 34.18
N GLY A 708 -6.40 -24.88 35.46
CA GLY A 708 -5.40 -25.06 36.51
C GLY A 708 -4.45 -26.24 36.26
N ILE A 709 -4.95 -27.35 35.70
CA ILE A 709 -4.12 -28.48 35.26
C ILE A 709 -3.17 -28.03 34.13
N LEU A 710 -3.66 -27.28 33.14
CA LEU A 710 -2.84 -26.78 32.03
C LEU A 710 -1.77 -25.78 32.50
N ASP A 711 -2.14 -24.86 33.40
CA ASP A 711 -1.26 -23.82 33.94
C ASP A 711 -0.15 -24.41 34.81
N LYS A 712 -0.45 -25.43 35.63
CA LYS A 712 0.55 -26.14 36.44
C LYS A 712 1.74 -26.64 35.62
N TYR A 713 1.51 -27.00 34.36
CA TYR A 713 2.53 -27.50 33.42
C TYR A 713 2.94 -26.48 32.36
N GLN A 714 2.54 -25.21 32.50
CA GLN A 714 2.84 -24.12 31.56
C GLN A 714 2.48 -24.45 30.10
N ILE A 715 1.40 -25.23 29.89
CA ILE A 715 1.03 -25.74 28.56
C ILE A 715 0.75 -24.59 27.60
N ILE A 716 0.04 -23.57 28.08
CA ILE A 716 -0.35 -22.37 27.33
C ILE A 716 0.89 -21.65 26.78
N GLU A 717 1.85 -21.29 27.64
CA GLU A 717 3.10 -20.63 27.23
C GLU A 717 3.90 -21.51 26.26
N SER A 718 3.93 -22.83 26.52
CA SER A 718 4.60 -23.79 25.66
C SER A 718 3.96 -23.86 24.26
N CYS A 719 2.64 -23.76 24.14
CA CYS A 719 1.93 -23.68 22.86
C CYS A 719 2.30 -22.40 22.09
N GLU A 720 2.32 -21.25 22.78
CA GLU A 720 2.69 -19.96 22.16
C GLU A 720 4.14 -19.97 21.65
N ASN A 721 5.06 -20.51 22.43
CA ASN A 721 6.47 -20.64 22.04
C ASN A 721 6.67 -21.57 20.85
N GLU A 722 5.92 -22.67 20.79
CA GLU A 722 5.96 -23.62 19.67
C GLU A 722 5.40 -23.01 18.38
N ALA A 723 4.26 -22.30 18.47
CA ALA A 723 3.69 -21.57 17.33
C ALA A 723 4.68 -20.54 16.78
N LYS A 724 5.37 -19.79 17.65
CA LYS A 724 6.44 -18.86 17.25
C LYS A 724 7.60 -19.60 16.58
N ALA A 725 8.08 -20.70 17.17
CA ALA A 725 9.21 -21.45 16.63
C ALA A 725 8.93 -22.03 15.22
N ILE A 726 7.71 -22.52 14.98
CA ILE A 726 7.27 -23.02 13.67
C ILE A 726 7.38 -21.91 12.60
N LEU A 727 6.84 -20.71 12.90
CA LEU A 727 6.87 -19.59 11.97
C LEU A 727 8.31 -19.08 11.73
N GLU A 728 9.10 -18.92 12.80
CA GLU A 728 10.48 -18.43 12.71
C GLU A 728 11.38 -19.38 11.90
N LYS A 729 11.18 -20.69 12.02
CA LYS A 729 11.89 -21.68 11.21
C LYS A 729 11.59 -21.50 9.72
N ALA A 730 10.33 -21.28 9.35
CA ALA A 730 9.95 -21.05 7.96
C ALA A 730 10.44 -19.68 7.44
N TRP A 731 10.40 -18.63 8.28
CA TRP A 731 10.93 -17.32 7.92
C TRP A 731 12.42 -17.38 7.57
N LYS A 732 13.23 -18.12 8.33
CA LYS A 732 14.67 -18.29 8.06
C LYS A 732 14.95 -18.87 6.67
N GLN A 733 14.06 -19.72 6.15
CA GLN A 733 14.18 -20.30 4.81
C GLN A 733 13.70 -19.35 3.71
N LEU A 734 12.62 -18.60 3.96
CA LEU A 734 12.05 -17.66 3.00
C LEU A 734 12.86 -16.37 2.87
N ASN A 735 13.33 -15.81 3.99
CA ASN A 735 14.00 -14.51 4.06
C ASN A 735 15.13 -14.30 3.02
N PRO A 736 16.06 -15.25 2.78
CA PRO A 736 17.11 -15.05 1.78
C PRO A 736 16.63 -15.11 0.32
N LEU A 737 15.42 -15.63 0.06
CA LEU A 737 14.86 -15.78 -1.29
C LEU A 737 14.06 -14.55 -1.76
N LEU A 738 13.85 -13.57 -0.89
CA LEU A 738 13.09 -12.36 -1.17
C LEU A 738 13.99 -11.12 -1.08
N ARG A 739 13.87 -10.23 -2.06
CA ARG A 739 14.49 -8.89 -1.99
C ARG A 739 13.97 -8.15 -0.76
N ASP A 740 14.88 -7.50 -0.04
CA ASP A 740 14.50 -6.60 1.05
C ASP A 740 13.67 -5.43 0.47
N SER A 741 12.40 -5.36 0.86
CA SER A 741 11.38 -4.50 0.25
C SER A 741 10.32 -4.11 1.27
N MET A 742 9.57 -3.04 1.00
CA MET A 742 8.45 -2.64 1.87
C MET A 742 7.41 -3.76 2.00
N VAL A 743 7.19 -4.53 0.92
CA VAL A 743 6.26 -5.67 0.92
C VAL A 743 6.76 -6.80 1.82
N LYS A 744 8.04 -7.16 1.74
CA LYS A 744 8.65 -8.16 2.64
C LYS A 744 8.58 -7.74 4.10
N LEU A 745 8.85 -6.46 4.37
CA LEU A 745 8.71 -5.86 5.71
C LEU A 745 7.28 -5.99 6.22
N ASN A 746 6.29 -5.62 5.39
CA ASN A 746 4.88 -5.69 5.76
C ASN A 746 4.41 -7.13 5.95
N LEU A 747 4.83 -8.09 5.11
CA LEU A 747 4.56 -9.52 5.30
C LEU A 747 5.11 -10.05 6.63
N ARG A 748 6.29 -9.58 7.03
CA ARG A 748 6.92 -9.94 8.31
C ARG A 748 6.19 -9.34 9.51
N ALA A 749 5.85 -8.06 9.44
CA ALA A 749 5.05 -7.39 10.47
C ALA A 749 3.65 -8.02 10.59
N PHE A 750 3.04 -8.34 9.45
CA PHE A 750 1.73 -8.97 9.35
C PHE A 750 1.68 -10.33 10.05
N SER A 751 2.69 -11.19 9.89
CA SER A 751 2.67 -12.52 10.51
C SER A 751 2.75 -12.45 12.05
N TRP A 752 3.56 -11.55 12.60
CA TRP A 752 3.53 -11.26 14.03
C TRP A 752 2.21 -10.65 14.48
N PHE A 753 1.65 -9.71 13.72
CA PHE A 753 0.33 -9.15 14.02
C PHE A 753 -0.77 -10.21 13.99
N VAL A 754 -0.64 -11.29 13.22
CA VAL A 754 -1.59 -12.40 13.21
C VAL A 754 -1.44 -13.29 14.45
N LEU A 755 -0.20 -13.58 14.88
CA LEU A 755 0.08 -14.50 15.99
C LEU A 755 0.08 -13.86 17.38
N GLU A 756 0.47 -12.60 17.51
CA GLU A 756 0.65 -11.91 18.80
C GLU A 756 -0.59 -11.08 19.18
N ARG A 757 -1.75 -11.34 18.57
CA ARG A 757 -2.99 -10.64 18.90
C ARG A 757 -3.37 -10.94 20.34
N THR A 758 -3.43 -9.89 21.15
CA THR A 758 -4.17 -9.92 22.41
C THR A 758 -5.57 -9.40 22.09
N TYR A 759 -6.58 -10.25 22.28
CA TYR A 759 -7.98 -9.79 22.25
C TYR A 759 -8.37 -9.27 23.61
#